data_AF-A0A179A1Z6-F1
#
_entry.id   AF-A0A179A1Z6-F1
#
_cell.length_a   1.000
_cell.length_b   1.000
_cell.length_c   1.000
_cell.angle_alpha   90.00
_cell.angle_beta   90.00
_cell.angle_gamma   90.00
#
_symmetry.space_group_name_H-M   'P 1'
#
loop_
_entity.id
_entity.type
_entity.pdbx_description
1 polymer ?
#
loop_
_entity_poly.entity_id
_entity_poly.type
_entity_poly.pdbx_seq_one_letter_code
_entity_poly.pdbx_strand_id
1 'polypeptide(L)'
;MPPKTPKSAGGRGRSGDDTKEDPLQAVVVADTFEDRFAPFTVEKPRCLLTLANTPLIEYTLEYLASAGVQVVFLYAGAHTDQVETYIEGSRWKASNSPFESLTILRCVASSVGDVMRDLDQKHLMAGDFIVVSGDIVANFPIEKALRQHKARREKDKNAIMTMVLREAEPGIHDHNGGIVPTFVIDPTKDRCLHYEEAFPGTQFTSHVDPELLKTSELEVRQDLIDCRIDIYTPDVLSLWSDNFDNQSPRKDFLFGVLKDWELNGKTIHTYIVKDHYAARAADFWSYNAISQDMKQGVIASIAVENNVFGDTHYARSQNGVIVDKKVISAKPTKLEAGTIIGPETAIGAGCVIRSSVLGQRCNIGRNTKIDAAYIWDDVSVGNNVKISRAIIGNEAFIGDDCIIEEGVLISFGVKIAAGTTVRAGSRIVKSQRGADGQMKNDTLIVGDAGEGHAYVEDEEDYLSSRLSKLVYDRPDFADSVSTLESDISEDEISSLGGSRSQSFGDESTDRFQHDTVAILIQRMQERKHVDDMLSELMGLRFSGGADETQVRKAVAVALMKHIHGEIEAGVSAAEATRRILAAYNPLIRRTGAEQATEEQVSFLLDAQKELSKRKDGGKTLLFVVKDLYDLEVFGEEAFTDWWADERSNNEPEMAAVRQPSSQFIDWLENAESESESEEEDDTGAAKSLKRSAPPAQRLSTPITEPGSPSPKAMDSEDEFMSDPPSGDEIDFDEGTQDSDIASLAGDFEQDQDGGFGYEKDILTNPQKPYEVEYKVLSPEDIQAQQEQQFKEVSSIIELPVEQTAILLRFMRWNKEKLIESYMDNQDKVLEAAGLGPTFAEAPKTQKVKGFTCEICFEDSPDLVTYAMKCDHRYCTNCYTQYLTQKVKEEGEAARIECPFDGCHRIVDSKSLKLLVDQSVMDRYHVLLTRTYVDDKDSLKWCPAPECEYAVDCPVRKRDLSRIVPTVRCSHDHLFCFGCTLADHRPAPCALVKKWLKKCEDDSETSNWISANTKECPKCNSTIEKNGGCNHMTCRKCKHEFCWMCMGPWSEHGTSWYNCNRFEEKSGADARDAQARSRHSLERYLHYYNRYANHEQSAKLDKDLWLKTEKKMTSLQSQSNMSWIEVQFLDNASKALQNCRQTLKWTYAFAFYLARNNMTEIFEDNQKDLEMAVENLSQMFEKPVQELGHLKVEILDKTTYCNRRREILLSDTAENLKKDQWKFNVEI
;
A
#
# COMPACT_ATOMS: atom_id res chain seq x y z
N MET A 1 71.44 53.08 -7.68
CA MET A 1 70.99 51.92 -6.87
C MET A 1 69.65 52.29 -6.25
N PRO A 2 68.71 51.36 -5.98
CA PRO A 2 68.85 49.90 -5.96
C PRO A 2 67.85 49.24 -6.99
N PRO A 3 67.30 48.00 -6.86
CA PRO A 3 67.45 47.03 -7.96
C PRO A 3 66.20 46.22 -8.41
N LYS A 4 66.42 45.50 -9.53
CA LYS A 4 65.71 44.34 -10.12
C LYS A 4 64.63 43.60 -9.30
N THR A 5 63.49 43.38 -9.96
CA THR A 5 62.60 42.21 -9.75
C THR A 5 63.06 40.99 -10.59
N PRO A 6 62.87 39.74 -10.12
CA PRO A 6 62.97 38.54 -10.95
C PRO A 6 61.61 38.18 -11.59
N LYS A 7 61.66 37.45 -12.72
CA LYS A 7 60.51 37.16 -13.59
C LYS A 7 59.68 35.97 -13.11
N SER A 8 58.36 36.02 -13.31
CA SER A 8 57.52 34.83 -13.47
C SER A 8 57.71 34.21 -14.87
N ALA A 9 57.66 32.87 -14.95
CA ALA A 9 57.63 32.15 -16.22
C ALA A 9 56.20 32.10 -16.76
N GLY A 10 56.01 32.31 -18.06
CA GLY A 10 54.68 32.43 -18.66
C GLY A 10 54.07 31.09 -19.07
N GLY A 11 52.80 30.89 -18.73
CA GLY A 11 51.86 30.02 -19.43
C GLY A 11 50.77 30.88 -20.07
N ARG A 12 50.41 30.61 -21.33
CA ARG A 12 49.38 31.39 -22.06
C ARG A 12 47.97 30.91 -21.68
N GLY A 13 47.23 31.74 -20.95
CA GLY A 13 45.77 31.69 -20.82
C GLY A 13 45.10 32.78 -21.67
N ARG A 14 43.87 32.54 -22.15
CA ARG A 14 43.13 33.47 -23.02
C ARG A 14 42.71 34.73 -22.25
N SER A 15 42.57 35.83 -22.98
CA SER A 15 42.19 37.15 -22.45
C SER A 15 40.71 37.19 -22.04
N GLY A 16 40.46 37.83 -20.89
CA GLY A 16 39.21 37.80 -20.13
C GLY A 16 37.93 38.29 -20.80
N ASP A 17 36.82 37.74 -20.27
CA ASP A 17 35.49 38.35 -20.20
C ASP A 17 34.70 37.90 -18.94
N ASP A 18 35.40 37.45 -17.88
CA ASP A 18 34.81 36.80 -16.69
C ASP A 18 34.81 37.70 -15.42
N THR A 19 34.31 38.94 -15.53
CA THR A 19 34.01 39.78 -14.34
C THR A 19 32.71 40.57 -14.52
N LYS A 20 31.61 39.89 -14.81
CA LYS A 20 30.30 40.28 -14.28
C LYS A 20 30.04 39.41 -13.06
N GLU A 21 29.82 40.02 -11.91
CA GLU A 21 29.28 39.27 -10.77
C GLU A 21 27.83 38.91 -11.11
N ASP A 22 27.43 37.66 -10.87
CA ASP A 22 26.06 37.21 -11.09
C ASP A 22 25.08 38.02 -10.20
N PRO A 23 23.90 38.39 -10.73
CA PRO A 23 22.93 39.18 -9.97
C PRO A 23 22.47 38.42 -8.73
N LEU A 24 22.38 39.10 -7.58
CA LEU A 24 21.89 38.48 -6.36
C LEU A 24 20.40 38.14 -6.50
N GLN A 25 20.09 36.84 -6.48
CA GLN A 25 18.74 36.28 -6.62
C GLN A 25 18.12 36.01 -5.23
N ALA A 26 16.81 36.22 -5.10
CA ALA A 26 16.04 35.79 -3.94
C ALA A 26 14.72 35.09 -4.32
N VAL A 27 14.31 34.15 -3.48
CA VAL A 27 13.05 33.43 -3.56
C VAL A 27 12.21 33.82 -2.36
N VAL A 28 11.03 34.39 -2.61
CA VAL A 28 10.05 34.76 -1.59
C VAL A 28 8.94 33.72 -1.60
N VAL A 29 8.83 32.95 -0.53
CA VAL A 29 7.73 32.00 -0.29
C VAL A 29 6.60 32.79 0.39
N ALA A 30 5.63 33.25 -0.38
CA ALA A 30 4.58 34.17 0.07
C ALA A 30 3.51 33.51 0.94
N ASP A 31 3.40 32.19 0.83
CA ASP A 31 2.54 31.32 1.63
C ASP A 31 3.37 30.15 2.13
N THR A 32 3.33 29.87 3.43
CA THR A 32 4.06 28.75 4.04
C THR A 32 3.16 27.58 4.39
N PHE A 33 1.88 27.61 3.99
CA PHE A 33 0.94 26.51 4.21
C PHE A 33 0.77 26.17 5.70
N GLU A 34 0.65 27.21 6.54
CA GLU A 34 0.49 27.11 8.00
C GLU A 34 -0.83 27.77 8.45
N ASP A 35 -1.78 26.99 8.99
CA ASP A 35 -3.11 27.48 9.38
C ASP A 35 -3.16 28.25 10.71
N ARG A 36 -2.01 28.67 11.24
CA ARG A 36 -1.88 29.31 12.56
C ARG A 36 -2.52 30.70 12.66
N PHE A 37 -2.84 31.30 11.51
CA PHE A 37 -3.62 32.54 11.40
C PHE A 37 -5.09 32.31 11.00
N ALA A 38 -5.58 31.06 10.99
CA ALA A 38 -7.00 30.78 10.85
C ALA A 38 -7.80 31.51 11.96
N PRO A 39 -8.88 32.22 11.62
CA PRO A 39 -9.64 32.12 10.37
C PRO A 39 -9.17 33.02 9.20
N PHE A 40 -8.28 33.98 9.41
CA PHE A 40 -7.99 35.01 8.41
C PHE A 40 -7.35 34.46 7.12
N THR A 41 -6.52 33.42 7.23
CA THR A 41 -5.83 32.79 6.11
C THR A 41 -6.75 32.08 5.11
N VAL A 42 -8.00 31.80 5.48
CA VAL A 42 -9.00 31.15 4.63
C VAL A 42 -9.52 32.07 3.51
N GLU A 43 -9.49 33.38 3.75
CA GLU A 43 -10.02 34.39 2.82
C GLU A 43 -8.90 35.22 2.15
N LYS A 44 -7.79 35.44 2.87
CA LYS A 44 -6.67 36.30 2.46
C LYS A 44 -5.32 35.70 2.88
N PRO A 45 -4.31 35.60 2.00
CA PRO A 45 -3.04 34.94 2.32
C PRO A 45 -2.22 35.74 3.34
N ARG A 46 -1.43 35.04 4.18
CA ARG A 46 -0.75 35.64 5.34
C ARG A 46 0.13 36.85 4.98
N CYS A 47 0.86 36.80 3.87
CA CYS A 47 1.71 37.89 3.39
C CYS A 47 0.96 39.21 3.10
N LEU A 48 -0.36 39.17 2.90
CA LEU A 48 -1.21 40.35 2.69
C LEU A 48 -1.98 40.79 3.96
N LEU A 49 -1.78 40.13 5.11
CA LEU A 49 -2.28 40.64 6.39
C LEU A 49 -1.48 41.89 6.79
N THR A 50 -2.16 42.84 7.42
CA THR A 50 -1.57 44.15 7.75
C THR A 50 -0.91 44.13 9.11
N LEU A 51 0.33 44.62 9.18
CA LEU A 51 1.07 44.91 10.40
C LEU A 51 1.31 46.43 10.42
N ALA A 52 0.87 47.11 11.48
CA ALA A 52 0.91 48.58 11.57
C ALA A 52 0.42 49.30 10.28
N ASN A 53 -0.74 48.86 9.78
CA ASN A 53 -1.44 49.39 8.60
C ASN A 53 -0.73 49.19 7.25
N THR A 54 0.32 48.36 7.21
CA THR A 54 1.06 48.00 5.98
C THR A 54 1.06 46.47 5.81
N PRO A 55 0.79 45.91 4.62
CA PRO A 55 0.88 44.46 4.40
C PRO A 55 2.26 43.87 4.69
N LEU A 56 2.32 42.67 5.27
CA LEU A 56 3.56 42.01 5.68
C LEU A 56 4.61 41.89 4.54
N ILE A 57 4.16 41.61 3.31
CA ILE A 57 5.02 41.48 2.14
C ILE A 57 5.85 42.74 1.81
N GLU A 58 5.34 43.93 2.12
CA GLU A 58 6.07 45.19 1.88
C GLU A 58 7.32 45.30 2.75
N TYR A 59 7.26 44.81 4.00
CA TYR A 59 8.42 44.78 4.90
C TYR A 59 9.49 43.80 4.39
N THR A 60 9.07 42.66 3.85
CA THR A 60 9.99 41.67 3.26
C THR A 60 10.63 42.20 1.97
N LEU A 61 9.86 42.85 1.09
CA LEU A 61 10.39 43.42 -0.16
C LEU A 61 11.30 44.65 0.10
N GLU A 62 10.96 45.53 1.03
CA GLU A 62 11.84 46.64 1.44
C GLU A 62 13.16 46.11 2.04
N TYR A 63 13.09 45.04 2.84
CA TYR A 63 14.29 44.38 3.35
C TYR A 63 15.16 43.83 2.20
N LEU A 64 14.60 43.09 1.25
CA LEU A 64 15.35 42.56 0.08
C LEU A 64 15.93 43.68 -0.80
N ALA A 65 15.22 44.79 -0.98
CA ALA A 65 15.73 45.97 -1.67
C ALA A 65 16.93 46.60 -0.92
N SER A 66 16.81 46.75 0.41
CA SER A 66 17.90 47.25 1.25
C SER A 66 19.12 46.32 1.29
N ALA A 67 18.91 45.03 1.07
CA ALA A 67 19.93 44.00 0.96
C ALA A 67 20.66 43.98 -0.40
N GLY A 68 20.22 44.74 -1.39
CA GLY A 68 20.82 44.81 -2.73
C GLY A 68 20.48 43.62 -3.64
N VAL A 69 19.35 42.94 -3.38
CA VAL A 69 18.83 41.88 -4.26
C VAL A 69 18.37 42.50 -5.58
N GLN A 70 18.70 41.88 -6.70
CA GLN A 70 18.40 42.38 -8.05
C GLN A 70 17.24 41.62 -8.70
N VAL A 71 17.14 40.31 -8.46
CA VAL A 71 16.11 39.44 -9.04
C VAL A 71 15.32 38.75 -7.94
N VAL A 72 13.99 38.90 -7.97
CA VAL A 72 13.08 38.30 -6.98
C VAL A 72 12.09 37.37 -7.68
N PHE A 73 12.02 36.12 -7.19
CA PHE A 73 11.01 35.14 -7.59
C PHE A 73 10.00 34.99 -6.45
N LEU A 74 8.74 35.35 -6.69
CA LEU A 74 7.66 35.29 -5.72
C LEU A 74 6.79 34.06 -5.97
N TYR A 75 6.84 33.09 -5.06
CA TYR A 75 5.93 31.95 -5.05
C TYR A 75 4.70 32.29 -4.23
N ALA A 76 3.56 32.39 -4.90
CA ALA A 76 2.26 32.49 -4.24
C ALA A 76 1.63 31.09 -4.19
N GLY A 77 1.21 30.67 -2.99
CA GLY A 77 0.43 29.46 -2.76
C GLY A 77 -1.06 29.75 -2.88
N ALA A 78 -1.77 29.69 -1.76
CA ALA A 78 -3.18 30.04 -1.70
C ALA A 78 -3.43 31.49 -2.15
N HIS A 79 -4.58 31.72 -2.79
CA HIS A 79 -5.04 33.04 -3.24
C HIS A 79 -4.05 33.79 -4.16
N THR A 80 -3.30 33.08 -5.02
CA THR A 80 -2.34 33.65 -5.97
C THR A 80 -2.84 34.90 -6.71
N ASP A 81 -4.08 34.90 -7.21
CA ASP A 81 -4.64 36.05 -7.95
C ASP A 81 -4.75 37.33 -7.09
N GLN A 82 -4.95 37.23 -5.77
CA GLN A 82 -4.93 38.39 -4.87
C GLN A 82 -3.52 38.95 -4.69
N VAL A 83 -2.52 38.08 -4.54
CA VAL A 83 -1.10 38.47 -4.41
C VAL A 83 -0.61 39.10 -5.69
N GLU A 84 -0.95 38.52 -6.84
CA GLU A 84 -0.64 39.08 -8.16
C GLU A 84 -1.27 40.46 -8.33
N THR A 85 -2.59 40.60 -8.13
CA THR A 85 -3.29 41.90 -8.22
C THR A 85 -2.66 42.97 -7.32
N TYR A 86 -2.27 42.61 -6.09
CA TYR A 86 -1.61 43.53 -5.15
C TYR A 86 -0.23 43.97 -5.66
N ILE A 87 0.60 43.02 -6.10
CA ILE A 87 1.96 43.30 -6.59
C ILE A 87 1.92 44.08 -7.91
N GLU A 88 0.95 43.85 -8.79
CA GLU A 88 0.75 44.65 -10.01
C GLU A 88 0.39 46.11 -9.73
N GLY A 89 -0.37 46.37 -8.67
CA GLY A 89 -0.67 47.73 -8.18
C GLY A 89 0.44 48.36 -7.33
N SER A 90 1.49 47.61 -7.00
CA SER A 90 2.55 48.05 -6.08
C SER A 90 3.67 48.85 -6.76
N ARG A 91 4.48 49.54 -5.95
CA ARG A 91 5.70 50.23 -6.42
C ARG A 91 6.77 49.27 -6.98
N TRP A 92 6.70 47.98 -6.67
CA TRP A 92 7.75 47.01 -6.99
C TRP A 92 7.73 46.55 -8.46
N LYS A 93 6.58 46.69 -9.14
CA LYS A 93 6.43 46.45 -10.58
C LYS A 93 6.55 47.73 -11.42
N ALA A 94 6.69 48.89 -10.78
CA ALA A 94 6.87 50.19 -11.44
C ALA A 94 8.32 50.36 -11.95
N SER A 95 8.50 51.24 -12.95
CA SER A 95 9.81 51.46 -13.61
C SER A 95 10.88 52.15 -12.74
N ASN A 96 10.53 52.54 -11.52
CA ASN A 96 11.42 53.08 -10.49
C ASN A 96 11.70 52.08 -9.35
N SER A 97 11.34 50.80 -9.53
CA SER A 97 11.65 49.73 -8.59
C SER A 97 13.16 49.52 -8.43
N PRO A 98 13.65 49.15 -7.23
CA PRO A 98 15.05 48.79 -7.02
C PRO A 98 15.42 47.40 -7.61
N PHE A 99 14.42 46.58 -7.97
CA PHE A 99 14.63 45.26 -8.57
C PHE A 99 14.75 45.36 -10.10
N GLU A 100 15.70 44.63 -10.70
CA GLU A 100 15.81 44.45 -12.15
C GLU A 100 14.66 43.57 -12.68
N SER A 101 14.26 42.56 -11.91
CA SER A 101 13.10 41.73 -12.22
C SER A 101 12.42 41.21 -10.95
N LEU A 102 11.09 41.31 -10.93
CA LEU A 102 10.23 40.64 -9.95
C LEU A 102 9.25 39.76 -10.73
N THR A 103 9.40 38.45 -10.62
CA THR A 103 8.61 37.45 -11.36
C THR A 103 7.76 36.64 -10.38
N ILE A 104 6.45 36.57 -10.63
CA ILE A 104 5.52 35.74 -9.86
C ILE A 104 5.47 34.36 -10.52
N LEU A 105 5.74 33.31 -9.74
CA LEU A 105 5.71 31.92 -10.19
C LEU A 105 4.46 31.25 -9.66
N ARG A 106 3.55 30.90 -10.58
CA ARG A 106 2.38 30.07 -10.28
C ARG A 106 2.83 28.62 -10.09
N CYS A 107 2.44 28.01 -8.97
CA CYS A 107 2.73 26.62 -8.62
C CYS A 107 1.53 26.01 -7.88
N VAL A 108 1.25 24.73 -8.09
CA VAL A 108 0.25 23.98 -7.30
C VAL A 108 1.00 23.29 -6.16
N ALA A 109 1.54 24.10 -5.25
CA ALA A 109 2.25 23.63 -4.07
C ALA A 109 1.30 23.50 -2.88
N SER A 110 1.52 22.46 -2.07
CA SER A 110 0.87 22.25 -0.77
C SER A 110 1.84 22.40 0.40
N SER A 111 3.15 22.41 0.13
CA SER A 111 4.20 22.61 1.12
C SER A 111 5.34 23.49 0.58
N VAL A 112 6.24 23.92 1.48
CA VAL A 112 7.48 24.59 1.06
C VAL A 112 8.41 23.62 0.33
N GLY A 113 8.34 22.32 0.62
CA GLY A 113 9.07 21.29 -0.13
C GLY A 113 8.65 21.23 -1.59
N ASP A 114 7.35 21.32 -1.89
CA ASP A 114 6.85 21.38 -3.27
C ASP A 114 7.39 22.59 -4.03
N VAL A 115 7.46 23.76 -3.36
CA VAL A 115 8.03 24.99 -3.93
C VAL A 115 9.51 24.81 -4.27
N MET A 116 10.30 24.15 -3.40
CA MET A 116 11.72 23.89 -3.66
C MET A 116 11.93 22.88 -4.80
N ARG A 117 11.07 21.85 -4.90
CA ARG A 117 11.09 20.86 -5.99
C ARG A 117 10.71 21.48 -7.34
N ASP A 118 9.67 22.32 -7.38
CA ASP A 118 9.28 23.07 -8.59
C ASP A 118 10.38 24.06 -9.03
N LEU A 119 11.06 24.71 -8.07
CA LEU A 119 12.19 25.58 -8.36
C LEU A 119 13.39 24.82 -8.96
N ASP A 120 13.68 23.62 -8.45
CA ASP A 120 14.70 22.73 -9.00
C ASP A 120 14.39 22.37 -10.45
N GLN A 121 13.17 21.87 -10.72
CA GLN A 121 12.70 21.48 -12.06
C GLN A 121 12.77 22.62 -13.10
N LYS A 122 12.62 23.87 -12.67
CA LYS A 122 12.69 25.06 -13.54
C LYS A 122 14.12 25.55 -13.78
N HIS A 123 15.12 25.05 -13.04
CA HIS A 123 16.55 25.39 -13.16
C HIS A 123 16.83 26.91 -13.21
N LEU A 124 16.11 27.72 -12.41
CA LEU A 124 16.18 29.19 -12.45
C LEU A 124 17.37 29.79 -11.67
N MET A 125 18.01 28.99 -10.82
CA MET A 125 19.08 29.43 -9.91
C MET A 125 20.45 28.97 -10.41
N ALA A 126 21.32 29.91 -10.73
CA ALA A 126 22.68 29.63 -11.20
C ALA A 126 23.77 29.82 -10.13
N GLY A 127 23.50 30.67 -9.13
CA GLY A 127 24.42 31.02 -8.05
C GLY A 127 23.81 30.85 -6.65
N ASP A 128 24.49 31.36 -5.63
CA ASP A 128 23.95 31.39 -4.27
C ASP A 128 22.75 32.36 -4.22
N PHE A 129 21.63 31.91 -3.67
CA PHE A 129 20.38 32.67 -3.59
C PHE A 129 19.83 32.71 -2.17
N ILE A 130 19.00 33.71 -1.87
CA ILE A 130 18.39 33.88 -0.55
C ILE A 130 16.97 33.33 -0.61
N VAL A 131 16.60 32.44 0.32
CA VAL A 131 15.22 32.04 0.57
C VAL A 131 14.68 32.84 1.75
N VAL A 132 13.53 33.47 1.57
CA VAL A 132 12.79 34.17 2.62
C VAL A 132 11.31 33.81 2.59
N SER A 133 10.67 33.83 3.75
CA SER A 133 9.20 33.81 3.86
C SER A 133 8.63 35.23 3.69
N GLY A 134 7.43 35.36 3.13
CA GLY A 134 6.78 36.65 2.83
C GLY A 134 6.19 37.41 4.02
N ASP A 135 6.59 37.07 5.25
CA ASP A 135 6.05 37.54 6.54
C ASP A 135 7.15 38.02 7.51
N ILE A 136 8.29 38.47 6.96
CA ILE A 136 9.51 38.80 7.69
C ILE A 136 9.69 40.32 7.83
N VAL A 137 10.15 40.73 9.01
CA VAL A 137 10.50 42.11 9.37
C VAL A 137 11.97 42.12 9.84
N ALA A 138 12.87 42.70 9.05
CA ALA A 138 14.30 42.73 9.34
C ALA A 138 14.98 44.04 8.88
N ASN A 139 16.13 44.37 9.48
CA ASN A 139 16.92 45.56 9.12
C ASN A 139 18.45 45.39 9.18
N PHE A 140 18.95 44.15 9.21
CA PHE A 140 20.40 43.87 9.25
C PHE A 140 21.04 43.83 7.85
N PRO A 141 22.31 44.20 7.69
CA PRO A 141 23.00 44.12 6.41
C PRO A 141 23.44 42.67 6.09
N ILE A 142 22.75 42.00 5.17
CA ILE A 142 23.01 40.59 4.80
C ILE A 142 24.36 40.37 4.09
N GLU A 143 25.00 41.41 3.55
CA GLU A 143 26.27 41.33 2.82
C GLU A 143 27.37 40.60 3.61
N LYS A 144 27.40 40.78 4.94
CA LYS A 144 28.33 40.08 5.85
C LYS A 144 28.08 38.57 5.85
N ALA A 145 26.82 38.15 5.93
CA ALA A 145 26.42 36.75 5.93
C ALA A 145 26.69 36.08 4.57
N LEU A 146 26.36 36.75 3.46
CA LEU A 146 26.68 36.30 2.10
C LEU A 146 28.19 36.12 1.88
N ARG A 147 29.01 37.08 2.36
CA ARG A 147 30.46 36.99 2.26
C ARG A 147 31.04 35.84 3.09
N GLN A 148 30.49 35.59 4.28
CA GLN A 148 30.87 34.43 5.10
C GLN A 148 30.44 33.11 4.44
N HIS A 149 29.21 33.03 3.90
CA HIS A 149 28.74 31.86 3.16
C HIS A 149 29.65 31.52 1.98
N LYS A 150 29.92 32.50 1.10
CA LYS A 150 30.84 32.35 -0.05
C LYS A 150 32.25 31.93 0.38
N ALA A 151 32.81 32.55 1.42
CA ALA A 151 34.13 32.20 1.95
C ALA A 151 34.21 30.84 2.67
N ARG A 152 33.08 30.32 3.17
CA ARG A 152 32.95 28.93 3.65
C ARG A 152 32.86 27.97 2.46
N ARG A 153 31.98 28.24 1.49
CA ARG A 153 31.77 27.44 0.26
C ARG A 153 33.02 27.29 -0.61
N GLU A 154 33.86 28.32 -0.67
CA GLU A 154 35.15 28.27 -1.40
C GLU A 154 36.17 27.33 -0.75
N LYS A 155 36.11 27.16 0.59
CA LYS A 155 36.96 26.23 1.35
C LYS A 155 36.38 24.82 1.41
N ASP A 156 35.07 24.73 1.59
CA ASP A 156 34.31 23.49 1.72
C ASP A 156 33.04 23.57 0.86
N LYS A 157 33.03 22.81 -0.23
CA LYS A 157 31.89 22.73 -1.16
C LYS A 157 30.65 22.07 -0.55
N ASN A 158 30.78 21.45 0.61
CA ASN A 158 29.68 20.83 1.32
C ASN A 158 28.90 21.81 2.21
N ALA A 159 29.37 23.06 2.37
CA ALA A 159 28.62 24.13 3.02
C ALA A 159 27.44 24.60 2.14
N ILE A 160 26.30 23.90 2.25
CA ILE A 160 25.14 24.09 1.36
C ILE A 160 24.19 25.20 1.80
N MET A 161 24.10 25.47 3.10
CA MET A 161 23.10 26.37 3.68
C MET A 161 23.70 27.23 4.80
N THR A 162 23.26 28.48 4.90
CA THR A 162 23.54 29.34 6.06
C THR A 162 22.27 30.02 6.55
N MET A 163 21.81 29.61 7.74
CA MET A 163 20.62 30.10 8.41
C MET A 163 20.91 31.39 9.17
N VAL A 164 20.08 32.42 9.01
CA VAL A 164 20.18 33.64 9.82
C VAL A 164 19.25 33.55 11.03
N LEU A 165 19.85 33.66 12.21
CA LEU A 165 19.18 33.64 13.50
C LEU A 165 19.44 34.97 14.23
N ARG A 166 18.57 35.37 15.16
CA ARG A 166 18.78 36.55 16.01
C ARG A 166 18.86 36.16 17.48
N GLU A 167 19.83 36.73 18.19
CA GLU A 167 19.94 36.64 19.65
C GLU A 167 18.85 37.51 20.30
N ALA A 168 18.01 36.90 21.15
CA ALA A 168 17.02 37.59 21.96
C ALA A 168 17.57 37.90 23.35
N GLU A 169 17.21 39.06 23.91
CA GLU A 169 17.52 39.36 25.31
C GLU A 169 16.60 38.54 26.24
N PRO A 170 17.14 37.83 27.25
CA PRO A 170 16.34 37.04 28.19
C PRO A 170 15.26 37.88 28.87
N GLY A 171 14.00 37.42 28.80
CA GLY A 171 12.84 38.08 29.40
C GLY A 171 12.14 39.16 28.55
N ILE A 172 12.67 39.54 27.38
CA ILE A 172 11.96 40.43 26.43
C ILE A 172 11.06 39.63 25.47
N HIS A 173 11.47 38.39 25.17
CA HIS A 173 10.76 37.47 24.29
C HIS A 173 10.60 36.09 24.95
N ASP A 174 10.04 36.04 26.17
CA ASP A 174 9.59 34.77 26.73
C ASP A 174 8.59 34.13 25.76
N HIS A 175 8.84 32.87 25.38
CA HIS A 175 8.01 32.09 24.45
C HIS A 175 6.68 31.66 25.11
N ASN A 176 5.94 32.57 25.73
CA ASN A 176 4.75 32.33 26.55
C ASN A 176 3.53 31.74 25.81
N GLY A 177 3.69 31.31 24.55
CA GLY A 177 2.64 30.66 23.76
C GLY A 177 3.01 30.30 22.32
N GLY A 178 4.30 30.30 21.94
CA GLY A 178 4.78 29.96 20.60
C GLY A 178 5.92 28.94 20.62
N ILE A 179 6.28 28.38 19.45
CA ILE A 179 7.31 27.35 19.33
C ILE A 179 8.64 27.82 19.94
N VAL A 180 9.30 26.94 20.71
CA VAL A 180 10.61 27.14 21.30
C VAL A 180 11.64 26.33 20.51
N PRO A 181 12.40 26.93 19.58
CA PRO A 181 13.47 26.24 18.87
C PRO A 181 14.68 26.05 19.79
N THR A 182 15.21 24.84 19.85
CA THR A 182 16.48 24.51 20.51
C THR A 182 17.53 24.25 19.45
N PHE A 183 18.55 25.10 19.37
CA PHE A 183 19.67 24.95 18.46
C PHE A 183 20.91 24.44 19.20
N VAL A 184 21.61 23.48 18.60
CA VAL A 184 22.93 23.04 19.08
C VAL A 184 23.97 23.40 18.04
N ILE A 185 24.96 24.20 18.43
CA ILE A 185 25.90 24.88 17.50
C ILE A 185 27.36 24.61 17.93
N ASP A 186 28.24 24.36 16.95
CA ASP A 186 29.71 24.42 17.11
C ASP A 186 30.15 25.90 16.97
N PRO A 187 30.54 26.59 18.07
CA PRO A 187 30.90 28.01 18.04
C PRO A 187 32.23 28.28 17.31
N THR A 188 33.03 27.25 17.02
CA THR A 188 34.32 27.42 16.31
C THR A 188 34.15 27.53 14.79
N LYS A 189 33.01 27.06 14.26
CA LYS A 189 32.70 27.00 12.82
C LYS A 189 31.35 27.62 12.44
N ASP A 190 30.60 28.11 13.43
CA ASP A 190 29.20 28.50 13.31
C ASP A 190 28.39 27.40 12.59
N ARG A 191 28.57 26.13 12.98
CA ARG A 191 27.89 24.98 12.36
C ARG A 191 26.72 24.53 13.23
N CYS A 192 25.55 24.35 12.63
CA CYS A 192 24.44 23.67 13.30
C CYS A 192 24.73 22.16 13.34
N LEU A 193 24.52 21.55 14.52
CA LEU A 193 24.74 20.13 14.78
C LEU A 193 23.44 19.38 15.06
N HIS A 194 22.53 20.00 15.83
CA HIS A 194 21.23 19.43 16.18
C HIS A 194 20.17 20.53 16.23
N TYR A 195 18.92 20.16 15.96
CA TYR A 195 17.77 21.06 15.96
C TYR A 195 16.50 20.34 16.41
N GLU A 196 15.78 20.92 17.37
CA GLU A 196 14.48 20.46 17.83
C GLU A 196 13.53 21.65 18.09
N GLU A 197 12.22 21.42 17.93
CA GLU A 197 11.15 22.37 18.23
C GLU A 197 10.33 21.85 19.42
N ALA A 198 10.14 22.68 20.46
CA ALA A 198 9.32 22.36 21.63
C ALA A 198 8.11 23.31 21.75
N PHE A 199 7.07 22.88 22.49
CA PHE A 199 5.87 23.67 22.78
C PHE A 199 5.87 24.15 24.24
N PRO A 200 5.41 25.39 24.52
CA PRO A 200 5.34 25.89 25.89
C PRO A 200 4.43 25.04 26.77
N GLY A 201 4.86 24.79 28.01
CA GLY A 201 4.06 24.08 29.02
C GLY A 201 4.21 22.55 29.03
N THR A 202 4.94 21.94 28.09
CA THR A 202 5.30 20.52 28.17
C THR A 202 6.64 20.32 28.88
N GLN A 203 6.82 19.20 29.59
CA GLN A 203 8.14 18.77 30.05
C GLN A 203 8.93 18.22 28.86
N PHE A 204 9.58 19.11 28.12
CA PHE A 204 10.40 18.74 26.96
C PHE A 204 11.82 18.36 27.38
N THR A 205 12.25 17.15 27.05
CA THR A 205 13.63 16.69 27.16
C THR A 205 14.25 16.59 25.77
N SER A 206 15.29 17.38 25.51
CA SER A 206 15.99 17.38 24.22
C SER A 206 16.90 16.16 24.08
N HIS A 207 16.87 15.49 22.93
CA HIS A 207 17.62 14.26 22.69
C HIS A 207 18.82 14.50 21.76
N VAL A 208 19.92 15.01 22.33
CA VAL A 208 21.19 15.20 21.63
C VAL A 208 21.94 13.87 21.55
N ASP A 209 22.30 13.45 20.33
CA ASP A 209 23.08 12.22 20.11
C ASP A 209 24.47 12.30 20.79
N PRO A 210 24.87 11.31 21.62
CA PRO A 210 26.21 11.25 22.23
C PRO A 210 27.38 11.35 21.25
N GLU A 211 27.20 10.96 19.98
CA GLU A 211 28.18 11.13 18.90
C GLU A 211 28.62 12.59 18.73
N LEU A 212 27.69 13.55 18.87
CA LEU A 212 27.94 14.98 18.68
C LEU A 212 28.86 15.57 19.76
N LEU A 213 28.91 14.94 20.94
CA LEU A 213 29.78 15.30 22.06
C LEU A 213 31.27 15.00 21.79
N LYS A 214 31.61 14.34 20.67
CA LYS A 214 33.00 14.20 20.19
C LYS A 214 33.59 15.55 19.68
N THR A 215 32.75 16.56 19.48
CA THR A 215 33.15 17.91 19.03
C THR A 215 33.85 18.67 20.18
N SER A 216 34.81 19.55 19.85
CA SER A 216 35.64 20.23 20.86
C SER A 216 34.89 21.22 21.76
N GLU A 217 33.90 21.92 21.19
CA GLU A 217 33.02 22.86 21.89
C GLU A 217 31.62 22.74 21.29
N LEU A 218 30.59 22.87 22.13
CA LEU A 218 29.19 22.71 21.76
C LEU A 218 28.32 23.63 22.62
N GLU A 219 27.49 24.44 21.97
CA GLU A 219 26.64 25.44 22.62
C GLU A 219 25.17 25.11 22.36
N VAL A 220 24.38 24.95 23.42
CA VAL A 220 22.92 24.74 23.34
C VAL A 220 22.22 26.07 23.58
N ARG A 221 21.44 26.53 22.61
CA ARG A 221 20.84 27.88 22.56
C ARG A 221 19.34 27.80 22.32
N GLN A 222 18.57 28.41 23.22
CA GLN A 222 17.11 28.57 23.14
C GLN A 222 16.68 30.05 23.04
N ASP A 223 17.65 30.96 23.15
CA ASP A 223 17.52 32.41 23.01
C ASP A 223 17.57 32.90 21.54
N LEU A 224 17.63 31.96 20.58
CA LEU A 224 17.78 32.28 19.16
C LEU A 224 16.43 32.26 18.44
N ILE A 225 16.01 33.43 17.95
CA ILE A 225 14.83 33.59 17.11
C ILE A 225 15.16 33.14 15.68
N ASP A 226 14.44 32.13 15.17
CA ASP A 226 14.50 31.72 13.77
C ASP A 226 13.78 32.74 12.88
N CYS A 227 14.56 33.42 12.04
CA CYS A 227 14.06 34.48 11.18
C CYS A 227 13.52 33.95 9.84
N ARG A 228 13.73 32.66 9.50
CA ARG A 228 13.44 32.06 8.18
C ARG A 228 14.02 32.88 7.01
N ILE A 229 15.23 33.39 7.20
CA ILE A 229 16.09 33.98 6.16
C ILE A 229 17.26 33.03 6.01
N ASP A 230 17.31 32.28 4.91
CA ASP A 230 18.32 31.27 4.67
C ASP A 230 19.06 31.57 3.35
N ILE A 231 20.39 31.38 3.35
CA ILE A 231 21.23 31.49 2.16
C ILE A 231 21.47 30.08 1.65
N TYR A 232 21.02 29.78 0.43
CA TYR A 232 21.08 28.47 -0.19
C TYR A 232 22.10 28.44 -1.35
N THR A 233 22.86 27.35 -1.43
CA THR A 233 23.54 26.91 -2.65
C THR A 233 22.57 26.07 -3.50
N PRO A 234 22.63 26.09 -4.85
CA PRO A 234 21.79 25.24 -5.71
C PRO A 234 21.78 23.74 -5.36
N ASP A 235 22.87 23.17 -4.85
CA ASP A 235 22.95 21.81 -4.26
C ASP A 235 21.82 21.48 -3.25
N VAL A 236 21.28 22.48 -2.55
CA VAL A 236 20.15 22.31 -1.63
C VAL A 236 18.91 21.81 -2.36
N LEU A 237 18.65 22.30 -3.58
CA LEU A 237 17.45 21.97 -4.34
C LEU A 237 17.41 20.49 -4.73
N SER A 238 18.55 19.90 -5.13
CA SER A 238 18.63 18.46 -5.35
C SER A 238 18.28 17.63 -4.11
N LEU A 239 18.64 18.07 -2.90
CA LEU A 239 18.27 17.36 -1.66
C LEU A 239 16.76 17.42 -1.35
N TRP A 240 16.06 18.48 -1.80
CA TRP A 240 14.60 18.57 -1.72
C TRP A 240 13.89 17.69 -2.78
N SER A 241 14.54 17.48 -3.92
CA SER A 241 14.07 16.62 -5.01
C SER A 241 14.33 15.13 -4.75
N ASP A 242 15.44 14.78 -4.11
CA ASP A 242 15.78 13.39 -3.77
C ASP A 242 14.94 12.88 -2.58
N ASN A 243 14.74 13.71 -1.56
CA ASN A 243 14.01 13.35 -0.32
C ASN A 243 12.60 13.97 -0.31
N PHE A 244 11.66 13.31 -1.00
CA PHE A 244 10.26 13.75 -1.12
C PHE A 244 9.51 13.92 0.21
N ASP A 245 9.89 13.17 1.25
CA ASP A 245 9.27 13.24 2.59
C ASP A 245 9.47 14.62 3.26
N ASN A 246 10.45 15.41 2.82
CA ASN A 246 10.67 16.76 3.34
C ASN A 246 9.56 17.72 2.87
N GLN A 247 8.76 18.22 3.82
CA GLN A 247 7.71 19.22 3.58
C GLN A 247 8.02 20.58 4.25
N SER A 248 8.58 20.55 5.47
CA SER A 248 8.94 21.71 6.29
C SER A 248 10.45 21.98 6.30
N PRO A 249 10.91 23.25 6.11
CA PRO A 249 12.34 23.59 6.07
C PRO A 249 13.15 23.36 7.35
N ARG A 250 12.48 23.16 8.50
CA ARG A 250 13.13 22.99 9.81
C ARG A 250 12.88 21.61 10.39
N LYS A 251 11.61 21.30 10.69
CA LYS A 251 11.18 20.02 11.28
C LYS A 251 11.62 18.80 10.45
N ASP A 252 11.60 18.90 9.12
CA ASP A 252 11.88 17.76 8.25
C ASP A 252 13.26 17.93 7.60
N PHE A 253 13.46 19.00 6.79
CA PHE A 253 14.68 19.16 6.00
C PHE A 253 15.95 19.39 6.84
N LEU A 254 15.94 20.35 7.77
CA LEU A 254 17.10 20.62 8.64
C LEU A 254 17.39 19.41 9.53
N PHE A 255 16.36 18.82 10.15
CA PHE A 255 16.51 17.63 10.99
C PHE A 255 17.09 16.43 10.19
N GLY A 256 16.53 16.13 9.02
CA GLY A 256 16.97 15.05 8.15
C GLY A 256 18.41 15.23 7.68
N VAL A 257 18.79 16.41 7.18
CA VAL A 257 20.16 16.67 6.71
C VAL A 257 21.19 16.63 7.85
N LEU A 258 20.82 17.03 9.07
CA LEU A 258 21.69 16.90 10.24
C LEU A 258 21.87 15.44 10.68
N LYS A 259 20.80 14.65 10.62
CA LYS A 259 20.80 13.23 10.98
C LYS A 259 21.53 12.35 9.95
N ASP A 260 21.28 12.57 8.67
CA ASP A 260 21.90 11.84 7.55
C ASP A 260 23.27 12.42 7.15
N TRP A 261 23.91 13.17 8.05
CA TRP A 261 25.23 13.78 7.87
C TRP A 261 26.30 12.76 7.44
N GLU A 262 26.24 11.53 7.94
CA GLU A 262 27.20 10.48 7.59
C GLU A 262 27.12 10.04 6.11
N LEU A 263 25.92 10.09 5.52
CA LEU A 263 25.67 9.66 4.14
C LEU A 263 25.95 10.78 3.15
N ASN A 264 25.46 11.99 3.45
CA ASN A 264 25.48 13.11 2.50
C ASN A 264 26.69 14.04 2.69
N GLY A 265 27.27 14.09 3.90
CA GLY A 265 28.45 14.91 4.22
C GLY A 265 28.26 16.43 4.03
N LYS A 266 27.02 16.91 3.94
CA LYS A 266 26.65 18.32 3.69
C LYS A 266 26.47 19.11 5.00
N THR A 267 27.14 20.25 5.15
CA THR A 267 27.08 21.08 6.37
C THR A 267 26.06 22.21 6.26
N ILE A 268 25.43 22.49 7.40
CA ILE A 268 24.53 23.63 7.60
C ILE A 268 25.17 24.55 8.63
N HIS A 269 25.28 25.84 8.28
CA HIS A 269 25.89 26.86 9.13
C HIS A 269 24.86 27.87 9.64
N THR A 270 25.22 28.60 10.69
CA THR A 270 24.43 29.70 11.25
C THR A 270 25.12 31.04 11.04
N TYR A 271 24.35 32.11 11.18
CA TYR A 271 24.81 33.49 11.29
C TYR A 271 23.93 34.19 12.34
N ILE A 272 24.52 34.54 13.49
CA ILE A 272 23.79 35.10 14.63
C ILE A 272 23.85 36.63 14.58
N VAL A 273 22.68 37.26 14.47
CA VAL A 273 22.48 38.71 14.49
C VAL A 273 22.29 39.17 15.93
N LYS A 274 23.11 40.14 16.36
CA LYS A 274 23.09 40.71 17.72
C LYS A 274 22.58 42.16 17.74
N ASP A 275 23.21 43.05 16.95
CA ASP A 275 22.97 44.50 17.00
C ASP A 275 21.75 44.99 16.18
N HIS A 276 21.05 44.09 15.49
CA HIS A 276 20.01 44.43 14.52
C HIS A 276 18.73 43.61 14.72
N TYR A 277 17.62 44.12 14.18
CA TYR A 277 16.32 43.48 14.27
C TYR A 277 16.09 42.51 13.10
N ALA A 278 15.56 41.35 13.43
CA ALA A 278 14.99 40.37 12.52
C ALA A 278 13.94 39.56 13.31
N ALA A 279 12.76 39.34 12.71
CA ALA A 279 11.71 38.49 13.26
C ALA A 279 10.72 38.08 12.15
N ARG A 280 9.98 37.00 12.38
CA ARG A 280 8.93 36.49 11.50
C ARG A 280 7.57 36.55 12.22
N ALA A 281 6.53 37.01 11.53
CA ALA A 281 5.15 36.97 12.04
C ALA A 281 4.51 35.59 11.83
N ALA A 282 5.05 34.56 12.51
CA ALA A 282 4.64 33.16 12.37
C ALA A 282 3.35 32.79 13.12
N ASP A 283 3.07 33.46 14.24
CA ASP A 283 1.92 33.27 15.14
C ASP A 283 1.34 34.61 15.63
N PHE A 284 0.11 34.63 16.14
CA PHE A 284 -0.49 35.82 16.77
C PHE A 284 0.37 36.42 17.90
N TRP A 285 1.09 35.58 18.65
CA TRP A 285 2.06 36.02 19.67
C TRP A 285 3.22 36.83 19.07
N SER A 286 3.86 36.29 18.03
CA SER A 286 4.94 36.98 17.31
C SER A 286 4.46 38.24 16.61
N TYR A 287 3.25 38.22 16.01
CA TYR A 287 2.62 39.38 15.41
C TYR A 287 2.37 40.49 16.45
N ASN A 288 1.86 40.14 17.64
CA ASN A 288 1.72 41.09 18.73
C ASN A 288 3.08 41.64 19.20
N ALA A 289 4.09 40.79 19.39
CA ALA A 289 5.43 41.20 19.81
C ALA A 289 6.07 42.20 18.81
N ILE A 290 6.14 41.84 17.53
CA ILE A 290 6.67 42.72 16.47
C ILE A 290 5.86 44.03 16.40
N SER A 291 4.54 43.97 16.60
CA SER A 291 3.70 45.16 16.64
C SER A 291 4.00 46.07 17.86
N GLN A 292 4.31 45.51 19.03
CA GLN A 292 4.77 46.30 20.18
C GLN A 292 6.15 46.92 19.91
N ASP A 293 7.07 46.20 19.29
CA ASP A 293 8.40 46.72 18.93
C ASP A 293 8.30 47.89 17.93
N MET A 294 7.38 47.81 16.96
CA MET A 294 7.05 48.92 16.06
C MET A 294 6.42 50.11 16.78
N LYS A 295 5.46 49.89 17.70
CA LYS A 295 4.83 50.96 18.51
C LYS A 295 5.86 51.68 19.38
N GLN A 296 6.78 50.95 19.99
CA GLN A 296 7.87 51.51 20.79
C GLN A 296 8.89 52.25 19.90
N GLY A 297 9.11 51.80 18.66
CA GLY A 297 10.07 52.39 17.73
C GLY A 297 11.46 51.74 17.81
N VAL A 298 11.53 50.48 18.26
CA VAL A 298 12.78 49.69 18.33
C VAL A 298 13.40 49.56 16.94
N ILE A 299 12.56 49.39 15.90
CA ILE A 299 12.98 49.20 14.51
C ILE A 299 13.08 50.55 13.77
N ALA A 300 14.01 51.41 14.21
CA ALA A 300 14.08 52.82 13.78
C ALA A 300 14.23 53.05 12.26
N SER A 301 14.70 52.08 11.47
CA SER A 301 14.87 52.19 10.01
C SER A 301 13.55 52.11 9.24
N ILE A 302 12.66 51.19 9.63
CA ILE A 302 11.35 50.93 9.01
C ILE A 302 10.19 51.32 9.95
N ALA A 303 10.45 52.25 10.86
CA ALA A 303 9.45 52.80 11.75
C ALA A 303 8.32 53.48 10.95
N VAL A 304 7.08 53.33 11.42
CA VAL A 304 5.88 53.82 10.73
C VAL A 304 5.93 55.32 10.42
N GLU A 305 6.52 56.10 11.33
CA GLU A 305 6.75 57.55 11.17
C GLU A 305 7.77 57.96 10.09
N ASN A 306 8.58 57.04 9.59
CA ASN A 306 9.44 57.29 8.43
C ASN A 306 8.64 57.31 7.11
N ASN A 307 7.38 56.84 7.11
CA ASN A 307 6.48 56.81 5.96
C ASN A 307 7.12 56.16 4.71
N VAL A 308 7.83 55.05 4.92
CA VAL A 308 8.51 54.28 3.86
C VAL A 308 7.52 53.67 2.85
N PHE A 309 6.28 53.43 3.31
CA PHE A 309 5.25 52.70 2.57
C PHE A 309 4.08 53.62 2.18
N GLY A 310 3.85 53.79 0.88
CA GLY A 310 2.68 54.49 0.30
C GLY A 310 2.62 56.01 0.55
N ASP A 311 1.48 56.62 0.21
CA ASP A 311 1.17 58.04 0.51
C ASP A 311 0.62 58.21 1.94
N THR A 312 1.41 57.77 2.92
CA THR A 312 1.09 57.90 4.35
C THR A 312 1.86 59.07 4.98
N HIS A 313 1.27 59.71 6.00
CA HIS A 313 1.79 60.90 6.65
C HIS A 313 1.70 60.80 8.18
N TYR A 314 2.09 59.65 8.72
CA TYR A 314 2.21 59.40 10.15
C TYR A 314 3.22 60.36 10.81
N ALA A 315 2.85 60.87 11.98
CA ALA A 315 3.74 61.62 12.87
C ALA A 315 3.59 61.14 14.32
N ARG A 316 4.72 60.94 15.01
CA ARG A 316 4.76 60.62 16.44
C ARG A 316 4.57 61.88 17.28
N SER A 317 3.50 61.92 18.07
CA SER A 317 3.20 62.98 19.03
C SER A 317 4.03 62.84 20.31
N GLN A 318 4.18 63.93 21.08
CA GLN A 318 4.92 63.95 22.35
C GLN A 318 4.42 62.93 23.38
N ASN A 319 3.16 62.50 23.26
CA ASN A 319 2.54 61.48 24.12
C ASN A 319 2.79 60.03 23.64
N GLY A 320 3.66 59.80 22.65
CA GLY A 320 3.95 58.46 22.13
C GLY A 320 2.82 57.86 21.28
N VAL A 321 2.00 58.71 20.64
CA VAL A 321 0.90 58.32 19.75
C VAL A 321 1.30 58.61 18.31
N ILE A 322 1.11 57.66 17.39
CA ILE A 322 1.40 57.80 15.96
C ILE A 322 0.08 58.02 15.21
N VAL A 323 -0.08 59.17 14.56
CA VAL A 323 -1.34 59.56 13.91
C VAL A 323 -1.05 60.12 12.51
N ASP A 324 -1.83 59.71 11.52
CA ASP A 324 -1.81 60.31 10.19
C ASP A 324 -2.51 61.69 10.14
N LYS A 325 -2.03 62.60 9.29
CA LYS A 325 -2.58 63.96 9.13
C LYS A 325 -4.05 64.01 8.69
N LYS A 326 -4.57 62.98 8.02
CA LYS A 326 -5.94 62.89 7.49
C LYS A 326 -6.97 62.40 8.55
N VAL A 327 -6.55 62.10 9.79
CA VAL A 327 -7.42 61.59 10.87
C VAL A 327 -8.33 62.66 11.46
N ILE A 328 -9.61 62.33 11.66
CA ILE A 328 -10.62 63.23 12.24
C ILE A 328 -10.98 62.77 13.67
N SER A 329 -10.51 63.48 14.69
CA SER A 329 -10.83 63.17 16.10
C SER A 329 -11.76 64.22 16.72
N ALA A 330 -12.93 63.79 17.18
CA ALA A 330 -13.84 64.63 17.97
C ALA A 330 -13.34 64.74 19.42
N LYS A 331 -13.54 65.91 20.04
CA LYS A 331 -13.15 66.17 21.44
C LYS A 331 -14.38 66.07 22.36
N PRO A 332 -14.24 65.58 23.61
CA PRO A 332 -13.00 65.13 24.25
C PRO A 332 -12.71 63.64 23.96
N THR A 333 -11.51 63.33 23.46
CA THR A 333 -11.03 61.95 23.22
C THR A 333 -9.65 61.80 23.83
N LYS A 334 -9.36 60.64 24.42
CA LYS A 334 -8.08 60.31 25.04
C LYS A 334 -7.36 59.26 24.20
N LEU A 335 -6.22 59.66 23.63
CA LEU A 335 -5.29 58.76 22.96
C LEU A 335 -4.07 58.60 23.85
N GLU A 336 -3.76 57.37 24.25
CA GLU A 336 -2.63 57.02 25.11
C GLU A 336 -1.51 56.37 24.29
N ALA A 337 -0.30 56.33 24.87
CA ALA A 337 0.92 55.89 24.20
C ALA A 337 0.80 54.49 23.57
N GLY A 338 1.60 54.24 22.52
CA GLY A 338 1.59 52.97 21.78
C GLY A 338 0.38 52.79 20.86
N THR A 339 -0.38 53.86 20.60
CA THR A 339 -1.53 53.83 19.67
C THR A 339 -1.10 54.32 18.28
N ILE A 340 -1.49 53.58 17.24
CA ILE A 340 -1.26 53.90 15.82
C ILE A 340 -2.60 54.10 15.12
N ILE A 341 -2.78 55.19 14.36
CA ILE A 341 -4.06 55.53 13.71
C ILE A 341 -3.85 55.88 12.23
N GLY A 342 -4.40 55.06 11.34
CA GLY A 342 -4.31 55.18 9.89
C GLY A 342 -5.10 56.35 9.29
N PRO A 343 -4.79 56.73 8.03
CA PRO A 343 -5.44 57.82 7.31
C PRO A 343 -6.97 57.67 7.23
N GLU A 344 -7.65 58.82 7.17
CA GLU A 344 -9.10 58.95 6.95
C GLU A 344 -10.01 58.34 8.03
N THR A 345 -9.43 57.80 9.10
CA THR A 345 -10.16 57.26 10.25
C THR A 345 -10.83 58.37 11.07
N ALA A 346 -12.11 58.16 11.41
CA ALA A 346 -12.96 59.07 12.17
C ALA A 346 -13.21 58.54 13.58
N ILE A 347 -13.00 59.38 14.60
CA ILE A 347 -13.11 59.00 16.02
C ILE A 347 -14.13 59.89 16.73
N GLY A 348 -15.19 59.27 17.24
CA GLY A 348 -16.26 59.90 18.01
C GLY A 348 -15.80 60.50 19.34
N ALA A 349 -16.62 61.39 19.90
CA ALA A 349 -16.32 62.02 21.19
C ALA A 349 -16.46 61.03 22.35
N GLY A 350 -15.65 61.20 23.39
CA GLY A 350 -15.66 60.41 24.62
C GLY A 350 -14.77 59.16 24.59
N CYS A 351 -14.08 58.89 23.48
CA CYS A 351 -13.34 57.64 23.30
C CYS A 351 -12.05 57.58 24.11
N VAL A 352 -11.64 56.37 24.46
CA VAL A 352 -10.37 56.06 25.14
C VAL A 352 -9.67 54.94 24.39
N ILE A 353 -8.48 55.21 23.85
CA ILE A 353 -7.73 54.28 23.00
C ILE A 353 -6.31 54.13 23.56
N ARG A 354 -5.89 52.88 23.76
CA ARG A 354 -4.65 52.50 24.46
C ARG A 354 -3.92 51.39 23.71
N SER A 355 -2.61 51.54 23.46
CA SER A 355 -1.72 50.50 22.92
C SER A 355 -2.24 49.76 21.66
N SER A 356 -3.12 50.40 20.87
CA SER A 356 -3.93 49.75 19.82
C SER A 356 -3.55 50.23 18.43
N VAL A 357 -3.80 49.41 17.40
CA VAL A 357 -3.62 49.79 15.99
C VAL A 357 -4.99 49.91 15.34
N LEU A 358 -5.23 51.06 14.71
CA LEU A 358 -6.40 51.36 13.90
C LEU A 358 -5.98 51.53 12.44
N GLY A 359 -6.61 50.76 11.55
CA GLY A 359 -6.45 50.82 10.10
C GLY A 359 -6.93 52.12 9.45
N GLN A 360 -7.07 52.06 8.14
CA GLN A 360 -7.49 53.16 7.27
C GLN A 360 -9.02 53.23 7.17
N ARG A 361 -9.57 54.45 7.05
CA ARG A 361 -11.01 54.72 6.82
C ARG A 361 -11.97 54.13 7.88
N CYS A 362 -11.47 53.80 9.08
CA CYS A 362 -12.29 53.23 10.14
C CYS A 362 -13.21 54.29 10.77
N ASN A 363 -14.38 53.89 11.25
CA ASN A 363 -15.34 54.79 11.90
C ASN A 363 -15.62 54.31 13.33
N ILE A 364 -15.19 55.07 14.33
CA ILE A 364 -15.31 54.72 15.75
C ILE A 364 -16.40 55.58 16.40
N GLY A 365 -17.45 54.94 16.90
CA GLY A 365 -18.58 55.56 17.60
C GLY A 365 -18.19 56.23 18.93
N ARG A 366 -19.17 56.91 19.56
CA ARG A 366 -18.95 57.72 20.76
C ARG A 366 -18.78 56.88 22.02
N ASN A 367 -18.01 57.38 22.99
CA ASN A 367 -17.75 56.74 24.29
C ASN A 367 -17.10 55.34 24.24
N THR A 368 -16.56 54.93 23.09
CA THR A 368 -15.98 53.61 22.87
C THR A 368 -14.58 53.48 23.51
N LYS A 369 -14.29 52.30 24.07
CA LYS A 369 -13.04 51.98 24.77
C LYS A 369 -12.31 50.85 24.06
N ILE A 370 -11.06 51.10 23.67
CA ILE A 370 -10.23 50.15 22.91
C ILE A 370 -8.89 50.01 23.63
N ASP A 371 -8.57 48.78 24.05
CA ASP A 371 -7.34 48.48 24.79
C ASP A 371 -6.59 47.30 24.15
N ALA A 372 -5.33 47.54 23.78
CA ALA A 372 -4.42 46.59 23.15
C ALA A 372 -5.01 45.79 21.96
N ALA A 373 -5.91 46.39 21.18
CA ALA A 373 -6.60 45.73 20.06
C ALA A 373 -5.95 46.05 18.70
N TYR A 374 -6.21 45.17 17.73
CA TYR A 374 -5.78 45.31 16.34
C TYR A 374 -7.01 45.39 15.45
N ILE A 375 -7.26 46.56 14.88
CA ILE A 375 -8.41 46.82 14.02
C ILE A 375 -7.87 47.18 12.64
N TRP A 376 -8.17 46.38 11.63
CA TRP A 376 -7.74 46.61 10.26
C TRP A 376 -8.66 47.60 9.52
N ASP A 377 -8.57 47.64 8.20
CA ASP A 377 -9.12 48.73 7.37
C ASP A 377 -10.65 48.65 7.20
N ASP A 378 -11.29 49.81 6.98
CA ASP A 378 -12.72 49.95 6.70
C ASP A 378 -13.67 49.43 7.81
N VAL A 379 -13.17 49.23 9.03
CA VAL A 379 -13.96 48.74 10.17
C VAL A 379 -14.86 49.84 10.74
N SER A 380 -16.13 49.48 10.99
CA SER A 380 -17.12 50.34 11.63
C SER A 380 -17.45 49.84 13.04
N VAL A 381 -17.17 50.65 14.06
CA VAL A 381 -17.43 50.35 15.47
C VAL A 381 -18.52 51.28 15.99
N GLY A 382 -19.55 50.71 16.60
CA GLY A 382 -20.66 51.43 17.22
C GLY A 382 -20.28 52.28 18.44
N ASN A 383 -21.30 52.87 19.04
CA ASN A 383 -21.22 53.69 20.25
C ASN A 383 -21.18 52.80 21.50
N ASN A 384 -20.51 53.27 22.55
CA ASN A 384 -20.42 52.63 23.86
C ASN A 384 -19.82 51.20 23.83
N VAL A 385 -19.02 50.88 22.81
CA VAL A 385 -18.39 49.56 22.65
C VAL A 385 -17.15 49.43 23.54
N LYS A 386 -16.89 48.23 24.08
CA LYS A 386 -15.63 47.89 24.76
C LYS A 386 -14.89 46.78 24.00
N ILE A 387 -13.63 47.01 23.63
CA ILE A 387 -12.76 46.05 22.94
C ILE A 387 -11.47 45.89 23.73
N SER A 388 -11.09 44.65 24.04
CA SER A 388 -9.89 44.33 24.82
C SER A 388 -9.12 43.21 24.11
N ARG A 389 -7.84 43.41 23.74
CA ARG A 389 -6.95 42.38 23.14
C ARG A 389 -7.60 41.49 22.05
N ALA A 390 -8.29 42.10 21.09
CA ALA A 390 -8.96 41.41 19.99
C ALA A 390 -8.37 41.80 18.62
N ILE A 391 -8.53 40.94 17.62
CA ILE A 391 -8.17 41.22 16.22
C ILE A 391 -9.45 41.26 15.39
N ILE A 392 -9.65 42.37 14.67
CA ILE A 392 -10.85 42.65 13.87
C ILE A 392 -10.43 42.86 12.41
N GLY A 393 -10.91 41.96 11.54
CA GLY A 393 -10.64 41.95 10.11
C GLY A 393 -11.29 43.10 9.35
N ASN A 394 -10.86 43.30 8.10
CA ASN A 394 -11.34 44.40 7.26
C ASN A 394 -12.86 44.34 7.05
N GLU A 395 -13.49 45.51 6.84
CA GLU A 395 -14.93 45.66 6.57
C GLU A 395 -15.87 45.13 7.68
N ALA A 396 -15.34 44.75 8.85
CA ALA A 396 -16.17 44.28 9.96
C ALA A 396 -17.05 45.40 10.54
N PHE A 397 -18.25 45.03 10.97
CA PHE A 397 -19.21 45.93 11.61
C PHE A 397 -19.52 45.46 13.04
N ILE A 398 -19.33 46.34 14.02
CA ILE A 398 -19.67 46.10 15.42
C ILE A 398 -20.78 47.07 15.81
N GLY A 399 -21.93 46.54 16.24
CA GLY A 399 -23.08 47.33 16.68
C GLY A 399 -22.84 48.18 17.94
N ASP A 400 -23.83 48.99 18.30
CA ASP A 400 -23.83 49.77 19.54
C ASP A 400 -23.86 48.84 20.78
N ASP A 401 -23.33 49.32 21.92
CA ASP A 401 -23.37 48.64 23.23
C ASP A 401 -22.73 47.22 23.28
N CYS A 402 -21.87 46.87 22.32
CA CYS A 402 -21.19 45.58 22.28
C CYS A 402 -19.98 45.47 23.24
N ILE A 403 -19.70 44.26 23.71
CA ILE A 403 -18.51 43.93 24.52
C ILE A 403 -17.72 42.81 23.82
N ILE A 404 -16.45 43.07 23.52
CA ILE A 404 -15.51 42.12 22.95
C ILE A 404 -14.42 41.85 23.99
N GLU A 405 -14.37 40.60 24.45
CA GLU A 405 -13.41 40.09 25.42
C GLU A 405 -12.05 39.73 24.77
N GLU A 406 -11.09 39.30 25.59
CA GLU A 406 -9.70 39.09 25.18
C GLU A 406 -9.53 37.84 24.30
N GLY A 407 -8.62 37.90 23.32
CA GLY A 407 -8.31 36.77 22.43
C GLY A 407 -9.38 36.50 21.36
N VAL A 408 -10.36 37.39 21.18
CA VAL A 408 -11.38 37.26 20.13
C VAL A 408 -10.80 37.59 18.75
N LEU A 409 -11.08 36.74 17.76
CA LEU A 409 -10.70 36.89 16.36
C LEU A 409 -11.95 37.00 15.47
N ILE A 410 -12.14 38.13 14.80
CA ILE A 410 -13.29 38.41 13.93
C ILE A 410 -12.79 38.52 12.48
N SER A 411 -13.18 37.59 11.60
CA SER A 411 -12.81 37.58 10.18
C SER A 411 -13.43 38.75 9.40
N PHE A 412 -13.07 38.86 8.12
CA PHE A 412 -13.45 39.92 7.21
C PHE A 412 -14.98 40.01 7.02
N GLY A 413 -15.50 41.24 6.98
CA GLY A 413 -16.89 41.54 6.63
C GLY A 413 -17.96 40.92 7.55
N VAL A 414 -17.59 40.45 8.75
CA VAL A 414 -18.50 39.94 9.80
C VAL A 414 -19.28 41.09 10.43
N LYS A 415 -20.55 40.86 10.76
CA LYS A 415 -21.41 41.84 11.44
C LYS A 415 -21.87 41.32 12.80
N ILE A 416 -21.56 42.06 13.87
CA ILE A 416 -22.00 41.79 15.24
C ILE A 416 -23.18 42.72 15.57
N ALA A 417 -24.31 42.15 16.00
CA ALA A 417 -25.50 42.91 16.37
C ALA A 417 -25.30 43.70 17.66
N ALA A 418 -26.02 44.82 17.79
CA ALA A 418 -25.96 45.69 18.96
C ALA A 418 -26.32 44.94 20.27
N GLY A 419 -25.63 45.27 21.36
CA GLY A 419 -25.81 44.65 22.69
C GLY A 419 -25.19 43.25 22.86
N THR A 420 -24.52 42.71 21.83
CA THR A 420 -23.90 41.37 21.89
C THR A 420 -22.60 41.40 22.70
N THR A 421 -22.37 40.36 23.51
CA THR A 421 -21.09 40.11 24.21
C THR A 421 -20.41 38.89 23.61
N VAL A 422 -19.24 39.07 23.00
CA VAL A 422 -18.42 37.97 22.45
C VAL A 422 -17.42 37.51 23.50
N ARG A 423 -17.48 36.22 23.84
CA ARG A 423 -16.64 35.61 24.87
C ARG A 423 -15.18 35.50 24.45
N ALA A 424 -14.28 35.54 25.43
CA ALA A 424 -12.85 35.34 25.23
C ALA A 424 -12.52 34.10 24.37
N GLY A 425 -11.48 34.20 23.53
CA GLY A 425 -11.02 33.11 22.65
C GLY A 425 -11.91 32.76 21.45
N SER A 426 -13.06 33.42 21.26
CA SER A 426 -13.98 33.13 20.14
C SER A 426 -13.37 33.48 18.78
N ARG A 427 -13.49 32.57 17.79
CA ARG A 427 -13.12 32.79 16.38
C ARG A 427 -14.39 32.84 15.51
N ILE A 428 -14.60 33.92 14.76
CA ILE A 428 -15.84 34.17 14.00
C ILE A 428 -15.53 34.37 12.51
N VAL A 429 -16.27 33.68 11.63
CA VAL A 429 -16.15 33.73 10.16
C VAL A 429 -17.46 34.10 9.47
N LYS A 430 -17.36 34.60 8.24
CA LYS A 430 -18.53 34.99 7.43
C LYS A 430 -19.13 33.83 6.60
N SER A 431 -18.34 32.82 6.25
CA SER A 431 -18.82 31.65 5.51
C SER A 431 -18.19 30.35 6.01
N GLN A 432 -19.00 29.29 6.05
CA GLN A 432 -18.55 27.92 6.31
C GLN A 432 -18.60 27.13 5.00
N ARG A 433 -17.56 26.34 4.70
CA ARG A 433 -17.60 25.36 3.60
C ARG A 433 -18.42 24.12 4.01
N GLY A 434 -19.74 24.29 4.15
CA GLY A 434 -20.66 23.16 4.26
C GLY A 434 -20.85 22.46 2.91
N ALA A 435 -20.91 21.12 2.91
CA ALA A 435 -21.15 20.33 1.70
C ALA A 435 -22.54 20.59 1.07
N ASP A 436 -23.50 21.04 1.88
CA ASP A 436 -24.83 21.47 1.46
C ASP A 436 -24.95 23.00 1.57
N GLY A 437 -25.20 23.68 0.45
CA GLY A 437 -25.16 25.14 0.32
C GLY A 437 -26.31 25.92 0.99
N GLN A 438 -26.52 25.76 2.30
CA GLN A 438 -27.46 26.54 3.10
C GLN A 438 -26.75 27.43 4.13
N MET A 439 -26.97 28.75 4.05
CA MET A 439 -26.55 29.72 5.06
C MET A 439 -27.37 29.56 6.35
N LYS A 440 -26.74 29.13 7.45
CA LYS A 440 -27.34 29.06 8.80
C LYS A 440 -26.61 30.00 9.77
N ASN A 441 -27.06 31.25 9.88
CA ASN A 441 -26.44 32.24 10.79
C ASN A 441 -26.55 31.78 12.26
N ASP A 442 -25.44 31.82 13.00
CA ASP A 442 -25.43 31.52 14.45
C ASP A 442 -25.80 32.76 15.26
N THR A 443 -27.11 33.02 15.40
CA THR A 443 -27.64 34.15 16.19
C THR A 443 -27.20 34.12 17.66
N LEU A 444 -26.76 32.95 18.17
CA LEU A 444 -26.24 32.78 19.53
C LEU A 444 -24.90 33.52 19.76
N ILE A 445 -24.11 33.77 18.70
CA ILE A 445 -22.74 34.30 18.80
C ILE A 445 -22.63 35.73 18.24
N VAL A 446 -23.30 36.00 17.11
CA VAL A 446 -23.31 37.33 16.47
C VAL A 446 -24.56 38.16 16.77
N GLY A 447 -25.54 37.58 17.50
CA GLY A 447 -26.84 38.19 17.82
C GLY A 447 -27.87 38.11 16.68
N ASP A 448 -29.13 38.38 17.00
CA ASP A 448 -30.30 38.16 16.10
C ASP A 448 -30.25 38.93 14.76
N ALA A 449 -29.44 39.99 14.67
CA ALA A 449 -29.24 40.80 13.47
C ALA A 449 -27.79 40.72 12.92
N GLY A 450 -27.01 39.74 13.39
CA GLY A 450 -25.61 39.54 13.00
C GLY A 450 -25.45 38.66 11.75
N GLU A 451 -24.28 38.78 11.13
CA GLU A 451 -23.84 37.96 9.99
C GLU A 451 -22.47 37.37 10.34
N GLY A 452 -22.47 36.07 10.70
CA GLY A 452 -21.27 35.29 11.01
C GLY A 452 -21.60 33.97 11.71
N HIS A 453 -20.59 33.10 11.80
CA HIS A 453 -20.63 31.75 12.36
C HIS A 453 -19.39 31.51 13.23
N ALA A 454 -19.46 30.57 14.17
CA ALA A 454 -18.24 30.08 14.82
C ALA A 454 -17.34 29.35 13.80
N TYR A 455 -16.03 29.60 13.87
CA TYR A 455 -15.07 28.77 13.15
C TYR A 455 -14.92 27.42 13.87
N VAL A 456 -15.34 26.35 13.19
CA VAL A 456 -15.16 24.95 13.64
C VAL A 456 -14.05 24.34 12.81
N GLU A 457 -13.04 23.79 13.48
CA GLU A 457 -11.93 23.04 12.88
C GLU A 457 -12.40 21.60 12.58
N ASP A 458 -11.99 21.02 11.45
CA ASP A 458 -12.28 19.63 11.10
C ASP A 458 -11.56 18.66 12.06
N GLU A 459 -12.11 17.46 12.28
CA GLU A 459 -11.63 16.55 13.35
C GLU A 459 -10.19 16.04 13.15
N GLU A 460 -9.66 16.04 11.92
CA GLU A 460 -8.27 15.68 11.63
C GLU A 460 -7.26 16.74 12.14
N ASP A 461 -7.63 18.03 12.12
CA ASP A 461 -6.79 19.14 12.64
C ASP A 461 -6.83 19.25 14.18
N TYR A 462 -7.76 18.55 14.83
CA TYR A 462 -8.05 18.66 16.25
C TYR A 462 -6.88 18.24 17.15
N LEU A 463 -5.98 17.38 16.65
CA LEU A 463 -4.74 16.97 17.33
C LEU A 463 -3.69 18.09 17.33
N SER A 464 -3.57 18.84 16.23
CA SER A 464 -2.70 20.02 16.13
C SER A 464 -3.22 21.16 17.02
N SER A 465 -4.53 21.41 16.97
CA SER A 465 -5.14 22.50 17.73
C SER A 465 -5.33 22.21 19.23
N ARG A 466 -5.24 20.96 19.69
CA ARG A 466 -5.26 20.62 21.13
C ARG A 466 -4.15 21.31 21.94
N LEU A 467 -2.94 21.40 21.38
CA LEU A 467 -1.82 22.14 21.97
C LEU A 467 -2.10 23.65 22.05
N SER A 468 -2.86 24.20 21.09
CA SER A 468 -3.30 25.60 21.13
C SER A 468 -4.43 25.84 22.13
N LYS A 469 -5.42 24.93 22.21
CA LYS A 469 -6.60 25.07 23.08
C LYS A 469 -6.24 25.12 24.58
N LEU A 470 -5.20 24.41 25.01
CA LEU A 470 -4.72 24.41 26.40
C LEU A 470 -4.11 25.75 26.85
N VAL A 471 -3.68 26.62 25.92
CA VAL A 471 -2.98 27.89 26.25
C VAL A 471 -3.94 29.07 26.44
N TYR A 472 -5.14 29.04 25.84
CA TYR A 472 -6.03 30.22 25.81
C TYR A 472 -6.98 30.35 27.01
N ASP A 473 -7.14 29.32 27.86
CA ASP A 473 -8.29 29.25 28.79
C ASP A 473 -7.99 29.56 30.27
N ARG A 474 -6.72 29.64 30.73
CA ARG A 474 -6.34 30.24 32.04
C ARG A 474 -4.83 30.38 32.32
N PRO A 475 -4.34 31.51 32.89
CA PRO A 475 -2.96 31.64 33.39
C PRO A 475 -2.72 31.03 34.79
N ASP A 476 -3.77 30.87 35.60
CA ASP A 476 -3.65 30.68 37.06
C ASP A 476 -3.62 29.20 37.54
N PHE A 477 -3.28 28.25 36.65
CA PHE A 477 -3.19 26.82 36.99
C PHE A 477 -1.82 26.20 36.64
N ALA A 478 -0.75 26.97 36.85
CA ALA A 478 0.63 26.55 36.62
C ALA A 478 1.35 26.00 37.87
N ASP A 479 0.71 25.99 39.04
CA ASP A 479 1.26 25.40 40.27
C ASP A 479 0.51 24.10 40.65
N SER A 480 1.22 22.98 40.54
CA SER A 480 0.90 21.67 41.14
C SER A 480 -0.33 20.90 40.63
N VAL A 481 -0.14 20.06 39.60
CA VAL A 481 -0.55 18.64 39.69
C VAL A 481 0.52 17.77 39.01
N SER A 482 1.43 17.18 39.79
CA SER A 482 2.09 15.93 39.37
C SER A 482 1.36 14.76 40.04
N THR A 483 1.33 13.62 39.35
CA THR A 483 1.32 12.28 39.97
C THR A 483 0.40 12.06 41.18
N LEU A 484 -0.88 11.77 40.91
CA LEU A 484 -1.65 10.84 41.76
C LEU A 484 -2.45 9.90 40.85
N GLU A 485 -1.99 8.65 40.82
CA GLU A 485 -2.78 7.50 40.39
C GLU A 485 -3.90 7.26 41.42
N SER A 486 -5.12 6.98 40.95
CA SER A 486 -5.99 5.92 41.47
C SER A 486 -7.32 5.88 40.73
N ASP A 487 -7.72 4.69 40.31
CA ASP A 487 -9.10 4.27 40.00
C ASP A 487 -9.80 4.89 38.76
N ILE A 488 -9.38 4.49 37.56
CA ILE A 488 -10.24 4.13 36.40
C ILE A 488 -9.44 3.13 35.50
N SER A 489 -10.15 2.21 34.85
CA SER A 489 -9.63 0.95 34.26
C SER A 489 -8.73 1.07 33.02
N GLU A 490 -7.80 0.12 32.87
CA GLU A 490 -6.68 0.07 31.90
C GLU A 490 -7.02 -0.39 30.46
N ASP A 491 -8.26 -0.27 29.99
CA ASP A 491 -8.59 -0.57 28.59
C ASP A 491 -8.78 0.74 27.81
N GLU A 492 -8.13 0.82 26.63
CA GLU A 492 -8.04 1.97 25.71
C GLU A 492 -7.10 3.15 26.10
N ILE A 493 -5.83 3.08 25.68
CA ILE A 493 -5.05 4.13 24.97
C ILE A 493 -3.67 3.52 24.60
N SER A 494 -3.51 3.06 23.35
CA SER A 494 -2.19 2.69 22.79
C SER A 494 -2.18 2.75 21.26
N SER A 495 -2.66 3.85 20.69
CA SER A 495 -2.67 4.08 19.24
C SER A 495 -2.70 5.59 18.92
N LEU A 496 -1.52 6.23 18.91
CA LEU A 496 -1.13 7.49 18.22
C LEU A 496 0.12 8.08 18.90
N GLY A 497 1.32 7.69 18.45
CA GLY A 497 2.57 8.12 19.10
C GLY A 497 3.85 7.51 18.54
N GLY A 498 3.97 7.42 17.21
CA GLY A 498 5.09 6.76 16.52
C GLY A 498 6.43 7.53 16.55
N SER A 499 6.99 7.81 17.72
CA SER A 499 8.39 8.25 17.84
C SER A 499 9.33 7.05 17.90
N ARG A 500 10.22 6.93 16.92
CA ARG A 500 11.23 5.85 16.85
C ARG A 500 12.45 6.20 17.74
N SER A 501 12.48 5.69 18.96
CA SER A 501 13.71 5.12 19.54
C SER A 501 13.41 4.15 20.68
N GLN A 502 14.09 3.01 20.70
CA GLN A 502 13.97 1.99 21.73
C GLN A 502 14.93 2.29 22.88
N SER A 503 14.43 2.20 24.12
CA SER A 503 15.28 2.04 25.30
C SER A 503 15.47 0.54 25.56
N PHE A 504 16.72 0.09 25.67
CA PHE A 504 17.05 -1.30 26.00
C PHE A 504 17.12 -1.48 27.53
N GLY A 505 16.11 -2.12 28.12
CA GLY A 505 16.11 -2.50 29.53
C GLY A 505 14.83 -3.23 29.97
N ASP A 506 14.91 -4.56 30.10
CA ASP A 506 14.03 -5.52 30.82
C ASP A 506 12.48 -5.47 30.76
N GLU A 507 11.83 -4.49 30.14
CA GLU A 507 10.36 -4.43 29.98
C GLU A 507 9.84 -4.97 28.63
N SER A 508 10.68 -5.70 27.86
CA SER A 508 10.38 -6.03 26.46
C SER A 508 9.25 -7.06 26.25
N THR A 509 9.07 -8.01 27.18
CA THR A 509 8.16 -9.16 26.98
C THR A 509 6.68 -8.81 27.09
N ASP A 510 6.30 -7.90 27.97
CA ASP A 510 4.89 -7.51 28.15
C ASP A 510 4.46 -6.47 27.11
N ARG A 511 5.37 -5.56 26.72
CA ARG A 511 5.14 -4.65 25.58
C ARG A 511 4.92 -5.40 24.27
N PHE A 512 5.72 -6.42 23.98
CA PHE A 512 5.52 -7.27 22.81
C PHE A 512 4.14 -7.94 22.80
N GLN A 513 3.69 -8.47 23.95
CA GLN A 513 2.38 -9.10 24.07
C GLN A 513 1.24 -8.09 23.86
N HIS A 514 1.32 -6.91 24.48
CA HIS A 514 0.31 -5.86 24.33
C HIS A 514 0.19 -5.38 22.89
N ASP A 515 1.32 -4.99 22.27
CA ASP A 515 1.34 -4.47 20.90
C ASP A 515 0.86 -5.54 19.89
N THR A 516 1.28 -6.80 20.06
CA THR A 516 0.85 -7.92 19.19
C THR A 516 -0.63 -8.24 19.36
N VAL A 517 -1.15 -8.27 20.59
CA VAL A 517 -2.59 -8.52 20.86
C VAL A 517 -3.45 -7.40 20.28
N ALA A 518 -3.06 -6.14 20.44
CA ALA A 518 -3.79 -4.99 19.89
C ALA A 518 -3.85 -5.04 18.35
N ILE A 519 -2.72 -5.31 17.69
CA ILE A 519 -2.65 -5.45 16.22
C ILE A 519 -3.52 -6.61 15.75
N LEU A 520 -3.41 -7.80 16.36
CA LEU A 520 -4.22 -8.95 15.97
C LEU A 520 -5.73 -8.69 16.13
N ILE A 521 -6.16 -8.06 17.22
CA ILE A 521 -7.57 -7.70 17.42
C ILE A 521 -8.04 -6.71 16.35
N GLN A 522 -7.25 -5.67 16.05
CA GLN A 522 -7.56 -4.71 14.99
C GLN A 522 -7.70 -5.42 13.63
N ARG A 523 -6.77 -6.33 13.27
CA ARG A 523 -6.84 -7.07 12.00
C ARG A 523 -8.03 -8.03 11.91
N MET A 524 -8.42 -8.64 13.04
CA MET A 524 -9.62 -9.48 13.13
C MET A 524 -10.91 -8.65 12.98
N GLN A 525 -10.96 -7.43 13.54
CA GLN A 525 -12.06 -6.47 13.33
C GLN A 525 -12.12 -5.96 11.88
N GLU A 526 -10.97 -5.66 11.27
CA GLU A 526 -10.83 -5.30 9.85
C GLU A 526 -11.15 -6.45 8.88
N ARG A 527 -11.27 -7.70 9.38
CA ARG A 527 -11.51 -8.94 8.62
C ARG A 527 -10.46 -9.19 7.51
N LYS A 528 -9.18 -8.96 7.82
CA LYS A 528 -8.06 -9.26 6.90
C LYS A 528 -7.86 -10.77 6.67
N HIS A 529 -7.11 -11.13 5.63
CA HIS A 529 -6.79 -12.52 5.33
C HIS A 529 -5.79 -13.10 6.35
N VAL A 530 -5.87 -14.41 6.59
CA VAL A 530 -5.06 -15.08 7.62
C VAL A 530 -3.56 -15.04 7.28
N ASP A 531 -3.21 -15.15 6.00
CA ASP A 531 -1.82 -15.09 5.54
C ASP A 531 -1.17 -13.71 5.75
N ASP A 532 -1.94 -12.62 5.62
CA ASP A 532 -1.47 -11.26 5.91
C ASP A 532 -1.14 -11.12 7.40
N MET A 533 -2.03 -11.63 8.25
CA MET A 533 -1.82 -11.64 9.71
C MET A 533 -0.66 -12.55 10.12
N LEU A 534 -0.45 -13.71 9.47
CA LEU A 534 0.72 -14.55 9.71
C LEU A 534 2.02 -13.81 9.32
N SER A 535 2.01 -13.08 8.21
CA SER A 535 3.18 -12.31 7.75
C SER A 535 3.51 -11.15 8.69
N GLU A 536 2.49 -10.38 9.12
CA GLU A 536 2.63 -9.33 10.14
C GLU A 536 3.11 -9.91 11.49
N LEU A 537 2.55 -11.04 11.93
CA LEU A 537 2.91 -11.73 13.18
C LEU A 537 4.36 -12.25 13.17
N MET A 538 4.84 -12.76 12.03
CA MET A 538 6.24 -13.16 11.88
C MET A 538 7.17 -11.94 11.85
N GLY A 539 6.76 -10.85 11.17
CA GLY A 539 7.48 -9.58 11.21
C GLY A 539 7.61 -9.03 12.64
N LEU A 540 6.52 -9.03 13.40
CA LEU A 540 6.49 -8.66 14.82
C LEU A 540 7.42 -9.56 15.65
N ARG A 541 7.31 -10.89 15.54
CA ARG A 541 8.20 -11.86 16.20
C ARG A 541 9.68 -11.56 15.95
N PHE A 542 10.09 -11.38 14.68
CA PHE A 542 11.48 -11.09 14.34
C PHE A 542 11.95 -9.72 14.84
N SER A 543 11.07 -8.70 14.82
CA SER A 543 11.40 -7.35 15.30
C SER A 543 11.48 -7.24 16.83
N GLY A 544 10.66 -8.01 17.55
CA GLY A 544 10.63 -8.06 19.02
C GLY A 544 11.57 -9.09 19.64
N GLY A 545 12.19 -9.96 18.84
CA GLY A 545 13.03 -11.06 19.31
C GLY A 545 12.26 -12.12 20.12
N ALA A 546 10.95 -12.23 19.92
CA ALA A 546 10.06 -13.02 20.75
C ALA A 546 10.19 -14.53 20.47
N ASP A 547 10.08 -15.34 21.52
CA ASP A 547 10.07 -16.80 21.42
C ASP A 547 8.71 -17.34 20.90
N GLU A 548 8.68 -18.62 20.54
CA GLU A 548 7.49 -19.27 19.98
C GLU A 548 6.30 -19.27 20.96
N THR A 549 6.55 -19.36 22.27
CA THR A 549 5.51 -19.45 23.32
C THR A 549 4.88 -18.10 23.59
N GLN A 550 5.65 -17.01 23.61
CA GLN A 550 5.17 -15.63 23.70
C GLN A 550 4.21 -15.28 22.56
N VAL A 551 4.53 -15.71 21.32
CA VAL A 551 3.65 -15.48 20.17
C VAL A 551 2.39 -16.34 20.26
N ARG A 552 2.45 -17.59 20.74
CA ARG A 552 1.26 -18.42 20.98
C ARG A 552 0.34 -17.82 22.05
N LYS A 553 0.92 -17.35 23.17
CA LYS A 553 0.19 -16.64 24.23
C LYS A 553 -0.51 -15.38 23.70
N ALA A 554 0.16 -14.57 22.89
CA ALA A 554 -0.44 -13.39 22.27
C ALA A 554 -1.62 -13.77 21.34
N VAL A 555 -1.49 -14.84 20.54
CA VAL A 555 -2.60 -15.35 19.70
C VAL A 555 -3.77 -15.87 20.54
N ALA A 556 -3.51 -16.61 21.62
CA ALA A 556 -4.54 -17.11 22.54
C ALA A 556 -5.33 -15.95 23.16
N VAL A 557 -4.63 -14.96 23.74
CA VAL A 557 -5.25 -13.77 24.35
C VAL A 557 -6.04 -12.97 23.31
N ALA A 558 -5.48 -12.71 22.12
CA ALA A 558 -6.17 -11.96 21.07
C ALA A 558 -7.48 -12.63 20.61
N LEU A 559 -7.46 -13.95 20.39
CA LEU A 559 -8.65 -14.72 20.03
C LEU A 559 -9.72 -14.67 21.15
N MET A 560 -9.35 -14.86 22.41
CA MET A 560 -10.30 -14.80 23.52
C MET A 560 -10.89 -13.40 23.72
N LYS A 561 -10.08 -12.34 23.57
CA LYS A 561 -10.58 -10.95 23.57
C LYS A 561 -11.56 -10.68 22.43
N HIS A 562 -11.26 -11.15 21.21
CA HIS A 562 -12.13 -10.96 20.04
C HIS A 562 -13.45 -11.75 20.13
N ILE A 563 -13.42 -13.01 20.60
CA ILE A 563 -14.64 -13.81 20.86
C ILE A 563 -15.55 -13.09 21.86
N HIS A 564 -14.97 -12.51 22.92
CA HIS A 564 -15.76 -11.76 23.90
C HIS A 564 -16.41 -10.50 23.32
N GLY A 565 -15.70 -9.74 22.49
CA GLY A 565 -16.25 -8.55 21.84
C GLY A 565 -17.47 -8.83 20.94
N GLU A 566 -17.48 -9.94 20.19
CA GLU A 566 -18.67 -10.34 19.41
C GLU A 566 -19.83 -10.82 20.32
N ILE A 567 -19.54 -11.38 21.50
CA ILE A 567 -20.57 -11.74 22.50
C ILE A 567 -21.18 -10.47 23.12
N GLU A 568 -20.38 -9.46 23.46
CA GLU A 568 -20.88 -8.16 23.93
C GLU A 568 -21.67 -7.41 22.83
N ALA A 569 -21.34 -7.61 21.56
CA ALA A 569 -22.11 -7.14 20.41
C ALA A 569 -23.43 -7.91 20.18
N GLY A 570 -23.73 -8.94 20.99
CA GLY A 570 -25.01 -9.66 21.00
C GLY A 570 -25.06 -10.99 20.25
N VAL A 571 -23.91 -11.52 19.80
CA VAL A 571 -23.83 -12.86 19.16
C VAL A 571 -23.84 -13.96 20.23
N SER A 572 -24.42 -15.13 19.93
CA SER A 572 -24.40 -16.26 20.86
C SER A 572 -22.98 -16.82 21.02
N ALA A 573 -22.60 -17.21 22.24
CA ALA A 573 -21.24 -17.67 22.54
C ALA A 573 -20.79 -18.87 21.68
N ALA A 574 -21.70 -19.80 21.36
CA ALA A 574 -21.42 -20.95 20.49
C ALA A 574 -21.20 -20.54 19.02
N GLU A 575 -21.93 -19.54 18.52
CA GLU A 575 -21.79 -19.08 17.14
C GLU A 575 -20.57 -18.17 16.95
N ALA A 576 -20.28 -17.30 17.92
CA ALA A 576 -19.08 -16.46 17.93
C ALA A 576 -17.81 -17.31 17.96
N THR A 577 -17.74 -18.28 18.88
CA THR A 577 -16.58 -19.18 19.04
C THR A 577 -16.31 -19.96 17.76
N ARG A 578 -17.32 -20.68 17.26
CA ARG A 578 -17.22 -21.46 16.01
C ARG A 578 -16.78 -20.62 14.81
N ARG A 579 -17.37 -19.44 14.62
CA ARG A 579 -17.08 -18.56 13.47
C ARG A 579 -15.65 -18.02 13.52
N ILE A 580 -15.16 -17.65 14.70
CA ILE A 580 -13.80 -17.10 14.88
C ILE A 580 -12.76 -18.22 14.78
N LEU A 581 -12.96 -19.35 15.48
CA LEU A 581 -12.01 -20.48 15.42
C LEU A 581 -11.96 -21.11 14.03
N ALA A 582 -13.08 -21.29 13.33
CA ALA A 582 -13.07 -21.80 11.95
C ALA A 582 -12.36 -20.84 10.97
N ALA A 583 -12.45 -19.52 11.18
CA ALA A 583 -11.77 -18.53 10.34
C ALA A 583 -10.26 -18.42 10.63
N TYR A 584 -9.85 -18.52 11.90
CA TYR A 584 -8.49 -18.22 12.34
C TYR A 584 -7.69 -19.44 12.85
N ASN A 585 -8.20 -20.66 12.70
CA ASN A 585 -7.48 -21.93 12.92
C ASN A 585 -6.03 -21.94 12.38
N PRO A 586 -5.71 -21.41 11.17
CA PRO A 586 -4.33 -21.40 10.68
C PRO A 586 -3.36 -20.54 11.52
N LEU A 587 -3.84 -19.55 12.29
CA LEU A 587 -3.02 -18.81 13.28
C LEU A 587 -2.62 -19.70 14.47
N ILE A 588 -3.48 -20.67 14.83
CA ILE A 588 -3.27 -21.60 15.93
C ILE A 588 -2.35 -22.73 15.47
N ARG A 589 -2.68 -23.46 14.39
CA ARG A 589 -1.86 -24.57 13.89
C ARG A 589 -0.47 -24.13 13.40
N ARG A 590 -0.41 -23.02 12.64
CA ARG A 590 0.72 -22.59 11.77
C ARG A 590 1.09 -23.63 10.71
N THR A 591 1.52 -23.15 9.55
CA THR A 591 1.95 -24.00 8.44
C THR A 591 3.36 -24.56 8.70
N GLY A 592 3.45 -25.87 8.99
CA GLY A 592 4.71 -26.62 8.94
C GLY A 592 5.38 -26.96 10.28
N ALA A 593 4.67 -26.89 11.41
CA ALA A 593 5.17 -27.35 12.70
C ALA A 593 4.19 -28.35 13.35
N GLU A 594 4.67 -29.55 13.69
CA GLU A 594 3.99 -30.43 14.64
C GLU A 594 4.08 -29.80 16.04
N GLN A 595 2.96 -29.50 16.67
CA GLN A 595 2.94 -28.90 18.00
C GLN A 595 3.02 -29.99 19.06
N ALA A 596 4.04 -29.96 19.92
CA ALA A 596 4.15 -30.92 21.00
C ALA A 596 3.00 -30.75 22.01
N THR A 597 2.57 -31.83 22.66
CA THR A 597 1.43 -31.86 23.59
C THR A 597 1.54 -30.77 24.68
N GLU A 598 2.75 -30.57 25.23
CA GLU A 598 3.05 -29.50 26.20
C GLU A 598 2.72 -28.07 25.68
N GLU A 599 2.88 -27.82 24.38
CA GLU A 599 2.62 -26.52 23.76
C GLU A 599 1.12 -26.27 23.56
N GLN A 600 0.37 -27.33 23.26
CA GLN A 600 -1.10 -27.32 23.16
C GLN A 600 -1.73 -27.08 24.54
N VAL A 601 -1.23 -27.77 25.57
CA VAL A 601 -1.60 -27.54 26.99
C VAL A 601 -1.33 -26.10 27.42
N SER A 602 -0.17 -25.52 27.04
CA SER A 602 0.14 -24.12 27.34
C SER A 602 -0.87 -23.14 26.73
N PHE A 603 -1.32 -23.38 25.49
CA PHE A 603 -2.34 -22.54 24.85
C PHE A 603 -3.68 -22.61 25.59
N LEU A 604 -4.10 -23.81 26.02
CA LEU A 604 -5.32 -24.00 26.81
C LEU A 604 -5.24 -23.31 28.18
N LEU A 605 -4.09 -23.35 28.86
CA LEU A 605 -3.85 -22.62 30.11
C LEU A 605 -3.92 -21.09 29.92
N ASP A 606 -3.30 -20.54 28.88
CA ASP A 606 -3.35 -19.10 28.58
C ASP A 606 -4.78 -18.64 28.21
N ALA A 607 -5.52 -19.45 27.44
CA ALA A 607 -6.93 -19.18 27.13
C ALA A 607 -7.82 -19.21 28.38
N GLN A 608 -7.65 -20.21 29.25
CA GLN A 608 -8.34 -20.31 30.55
C GLN A 608 -8.04 -19.09 31.42
N LYS A 609 -6.80 -18.58 31.42
CA LYS A 609 -6.35 -17.42 32.21
C LYS A 609 -6.84 -16.06 31.72
N GLU A 610 -7.11 -15.89 30.43
CA GLU A 610 -7.77 -14.67 29.94
C GLU A 610 -9.30 -14.74 30.12
N LEU A 611 -9.90 -15.93 30.04
CA LEU A 611 -11.32 -16.13 30.29
C LEU A 611 -11.71 -16.05 31.78
N SER A 612 -10.80 -16.32 32.72
CA SER A 612 -11.08 -16.19 34.16
C SER A 612 -11.40 -14.77 34.61
N LYS A 613 -10.86 -13.77 33.91
CA LYS A 613 -11.13 -12.34 34.14
C LYS A 613 -12.55 -11.90 33.71
N ARG A 614 -13.35 -12.78 33.07
CA ARG A 614 -14.58 -12.41 32.36
C ARG A 614 -15.82 -13.18 32.87
N LYS A 615 -16.96 -12.49 32.95
CA LYS A 615 -18.17 -12.96 33.66
C LYS A 615 -18.83 -14.23 33.12
N ASP A 616 -18.73 -14.50 31.81
CA ASP A 616 -19.23 -15.73 31.17
C ASP A 616 -18.11 -16.69 30.70
N GLY A 617 -16.87 -16.48 31.19
CA GLY A 617 -15.68 -17.19 30.72
C GLY A 617 -15.79 -18.71 30.70
N GLY A 618 -16.41 -19.33 31.71
CA GLY A 618 -16.52 -20.79 31.79
C GLY A 618 -17.45 -21.42 30.74
N LYS A 619 -18.47 -20.70 30.25
CA LYS A 619 -19.30 -21.18 29.12
C LYS A 619 -18.55 -21.02 27.81
N THR A 620 -17.84 -19.90 27.64
CA THR A 620 -17.01 -19.65 26.46
C THR A 620 -15.89 -20.69 26.35
N LEU A 621 -15.21 -21.02 27.46
CA LEU A 621 -14.16 -22.05 27.49
C LEU A 621 -14.69 -23.43 27.07
N LEU A 622 -15.87 -23.85 27.54
CA LEU A 622 -16.49 -25.12 27.12
C LEU A 622 -16.71 -25.16 25.59
N PHE A 623 -17.20 -24.08 24.98
CA PHE A 623 -17.36 -24.01 23.53
C PHE A 623 -16.01 -23.95 22.79
N VAL A 624 -15.01 -23.24 23.33
CA VAL A 624 -13.65 -23.17 22.76
C VAL A 624 -13.01 -24.55 22.75
N VAL A 625 -13.01 -25.25 23.88
CA VAL A 625 -12.46 -26.62 24.00
C VAL A 625 -13.16 -27.57 23.02
N LYS A 626 -14.50 -27.53 22.98
CA LYS A 626 -15.26 -28.38 22.06
C LYS A 626 -15.02 -28.04 20.58
N ASP A 627 -15.11 -26.77 20.17
CA ASP A 627 -14.92 -26.39 18.76
C ASP A 627 -13.44 -26.59 18.33
N LEU A 628 -12.44 -26.55 19.25
CA LEU A 628 -11.05 -26.94 18.94
C LEU A 628 -10.89 -28.44 18.68
N TYR A 629 -11.61 -29.29 19.42
CA TYR A 629 -11.70 -30.73 19.19
C TYR A 629 -12.47 -31.06 17.90
N ASP A 630 -13.68 -30.49 17.72
CA ASP A 630 -14.51 -30.66 16.51
C ASP A 630 -13.80 -30.17 15.22
N LEU A 631 -12.79 -29.30 15.34
CA LEU A 631 -11.92 -28.80 14.25
C LEU A 631 -10.55 -29.49 14.19
N GLU A 632 -10.32 -30.57 14.95
CA GLU A 632 -9.09 -31.38 15.01
C GLU A 632 -7.81 -30.55 15.23
N VAL A 633 -7.90 -29.43 15.96
CA VAL A 633 -6.79 -28.47 16.12
C VAL A 633 -5.74 -28.96 17.11
N PHE A 634 -6.19 -29.64 18.16
CA PHE A 634 -5.37 -30.26 19.21
C PHE A 634 -5.71 -31.75 19.32
N GLY A 635 -4.75 -32.56 19.79
CA GLY A 635 -4.95 -33.99 20.03
C GLY A 635 -5.73 -34.26 21.32
N GLU A 636 -6.32 -35.46 21.42
CA GLU A 636 -7.09 -35.89 22.60
C GLU A 636 -6.25 -35.83 23.89
N GLU A 637 -5.00 -36.31 23.84
CA GLU A 637 -4.00 -36.23 24.91
C GLU A 637 -3.81 -34.82 25.49
N ALA A 638 -3.91 -33.76 24.66
CA ALA A 638 -3.70 -32.39 25.11
C ALA A 638 -4.84 -31.88 26.01
N PHE A 639 -6.05 -32.42 25.88
CA PHE A 639 -7.20 -32.04 26.71
C PHE A 639 -7.20 -32.77 28.06
N THR A 640 -6.78 -34.04 28.09
CA THR A 640 -6.61 -34.82 29.31
C THR A 640 -5.41 -34.34 30.12
N ASP A 641 -4.26 -34.08 29.48
CA ASP A 641 -3.08 -33.49 30.13
C ASP A 641 -3.36 -32.08 30.69
N TRP A 642 -4.09 -31.23 29.96
CA TRP A 642 -4.51 -29.91 30.45
C TRP A 642 -5.40 -30.00 31.70
N TRP A 643 -6.28 -31.01 31.76
CA TRP A 643 -7.15 -31.23 32.92
C TRP A 643 -6.35 -31.74 34.15
N ALA A 644 -5.31 -32.54 33.91
CA ALA A 644 -4.41 -33.10 34.91
C ALA A 644 -3.34 -32.12 35.44
N ASP A 645 -2.93 -31.12 34.64
CA ASP A 645 -1.89 -30.14 35.03
C ASP A 645 -2.30 -29.32 36.27
N GLU A 646 -1.45 -29.33 37.31
CA GLU A 646 -1.65 -28.58 38.55
C GLU A 646 -1.91 -27.07 38.30
N ARG A 647 -1.29 -26.50 37.26
CA ARG A 647 -1.42 -25.08 36.88
C ARG A 647 -2.85 -24.70 36.49
N SER A 648 -3.65 -25.64 35.99
CA SER A 648 -5.06 -25.41 35.65
C SER A 648 -5.97 -25.24 36.89
N ASN A 649 -5.49 -25.64 38.08
CA ASN A 649 -6.28 -25.73 39.32
C ASN A 649 -5.74 -24.89 40.49
N ASN A 650 -4.53 -24.32 40.37
CA ASN A 650 -3.85 -23.62 41.46
C ASN A 650 -4.54 -22.32 41.94
N GLU A 651 -5.34 -21.67 41.08
CA GLU A 651 -6.11 -20.46 41.42
C GLU A 651 -7.62 -20.77 41.50
N PRO A 652 -8.36 -20.25 42.48
CA PRO A 652 -9.78 -20.56 42.67
C PRO A 652 -10.66 -20.07 41.51
N GLU A 653 -10.26 -19.00 40.82
CA GLU A 653 -10.95 -18.47 39.65
C GLU A 653 -10.73 -19.35 38.43
N MET A 654 -9.49 -19.80 38.19
CA MET A 654 -9.15 -20.79 37.16
C MET A 654 -9.92 -22.10 37.36
N ALA A 655 -9.99 -22.59 38.60
CA ALA A 655 -10.71 -23.80 38.97
C ALA A 655 -12.23 -23.69 38.71
N ALA A 656 -12.83 -22.51 38.91
CA ALA A 656 -14.25 -22.25 38.64
C ALA A 656 -14.57 -22.19 37.14
N VAL A 657 -13.69 -21.60 36.34
CA VAL A 657 -13.86 -21.41 34.88
C VAL A 657 -13.78 -22.73 34.14
N ARG A 658 -12.98 -23.70 34.62
CA ARG A 658 -12.87 -25.03 34.00
C ARG A 658 -14.01 -26.00 34.37
N GLN A 659 -14.77 -25.78 35.45
CA GLN A 659 -15.85 -26.69 35.88
C GLN A 659 -16.86 -27.09 34.77
N PRO A 660 -17.36 -26.18 33.91
CA PRO A 660 -18.31 -26.55 32.86
C PRO A 660 -17.73 -27.52 31.83
N SER A 661 -16.41 -27.59 31.70
CA SER A 661 -15.71 -28.48 30.78
C SER A 661 -15.54 -29.91 31.31
N SER A 662 -15.83 -30.18 32.59
CA SER A 662 -15.64 -31.52 33.16
C SER A 662 -16.45 -32.57 32.42
N GLN A 663 -17.71 -32.26 32.05
CA GLN A 663 -18.60 -33.17 31.32
C GLN A 663 -18.09 -33.55 29.93
N PHE A 664 -17.17 -32.76 29.36
CA PHE A 664 -16.51 -33.06 28.10
C PHE A 664 -15.28 -33.96 28.30
N ILE A 665 -14.47 -33.70 29.34
CA ILE A 665 -13.35 -34.58 29.73
C ILE A 665 -13.87 -35.96 30.19
N ASP A 666 -14.90 -35.98 31.03
CA ASP A 666 -15.60 -37.21 31.45
C ASP A 666 -16.10 -38.00 30.23
N TRP A 667 -16.48 -37.34 29.13
CA TRP A 667 -16.92 -38.01 27.91
C TRP A 667 -15.75 -38.57 27.08
N LEU A 668 -14.62 -37.85 27.00
CA LEU A 668 -13.39 -38.33 26.35
C LEU A 668 -12.83 -39.58 27.07
N GLU A 669 -12.64 -39.53 28.39
CA GLU A 669 -12.11 -40.65 29.18
C GLU A 669 -12.97 -41.93 29.06
N ASN A 670 -14.30 -41.77 28.97
CA ASN A 670 -15.19 -42.92 28.76
C ASN A 670 -15.12 -43.47 27.32
N ALA A 671 -14.93 -42.61 26.31
CA ALA A 671 -14.82 -43.03 24.90
C ALA A 671 -13.54 -43.84 24.63
N GLU A 672 -12.42 -43.47 25.24
CA GLU A 672 -11.20 -44.30 25.23
C GLU A 672 -11.47 -45.68 25.84
N SER A 673 -12.14 -45.73 27.00
CA SER A 673 -12.38 -46.97 27.76
C SER A 673 -13.28 -48.00 27.05
N GLU A 674 -14.20 -47.56 26.18
CA GLU A 674 -14.97 -48.47 25.34
C GLU A 674 -14.10 -49.09 24.22
N SER A 675 -13.16 -48.32 23.65
CA SER A 675 -12.29 -48.77 22.55
C SER A 675 -11.27 -49.85 22.95
N GLU A 676 -10.71 -49.80 24.17
CA GLU A 676 -9.78 -50.83 24.65
C GLU A 676 -10.46 -52.16 25.04
N SER A 677 -11.79 -52.19 25.10
CA SER A 677 -12.55 -53.32 25.67
C SER A 677 -13.10 -54.35 24.66
N GLU A 678 -12.98 -54.09 23.34
CA GLU A 678 -13.55 -54.95 22.29
C GLU A 678 -12.56 -55.91 21.58
N GLU A 679 -11.27 -55.92 21.93
CA GLU A 679 -10.26 -56.84 21.33
C GLU A 679 -9.94 -58.11 22.16
N GLU A 680 -10.92 -58.75 22.81
CA GLU A 680 -10.75 -60.15 23.27
C GLU A 680 -12.06 -61.00 23.22
N ASP A 681 -11.90 -62.22 22.70
CA ASP A 681 -12.84 -63.36 22.56
C ASP A 681 -13.86 -63.45 21.38
N ASP A 682 -14.01 -64.69 20.88
CA ASP A 682 -14.48 -65.08 19.55
C ASP A 682 -15.88 -65.75 19.53
N THR A 683 -16.43 -65.95 18.32
CA THR A 683 -17.48 -66.88 17.87
C THR A 683 -18.96 -66.43 17.88
N GLY A 684 -19.67 -66.65 16.75
CA GLY A 684 -21.10 -67.00 16.79
C GLY A 684 -22.15 -66.26 15.92
N ALA A 685 -22.02 -66.30 14.59
CA ALA A 685 -23.10 -66.27 13.58
C ALA A 685 -24.51 -65.63 13.86
N ALA A 686 -24.79 -64.57 13.08
CA ALA A 686 -26.06 -64.27 12.36
C ALA A 686 -27.34 -63.81 13.09
N LYS A 687 -27.75 -62.54 12.81
CA LYS A 687 -29.02 -62.21 12.10
C LYS A 687 -29.18 -60.72 11.78
N SER A 688 -29.86 -60.43 10.66
CA SER A 688 -30.32 -59.08 10.28
C SER A 688 -31.52 -58.62 11.11
N LEU A 689 -31.66 -57.30 11.38
CA LEU A 689 -32.88 -56.51 11.04
C LEU A 689 -32.82 -55.01 11.42
N LYS A 690 -33.21 -54.19 10.44
CA LYS A 690 -33.65 -52.78 10.42
C LYS A 690 -34.13 -52.07 11.72
N ARG A 691 -33.72 -50.77 11.78
CA ARG A 691 -34.53 -49.53 11.96
C ARG A 691 -34.85 -48.92 13.35
N SER A 692 -34.30 -47.72 13.53
CA SER A 692 -34.94 -46.41 13.82
C SER A 692 -35.47 -46.04 15.22
N ALA A 693 -35.22 -44.77 15.58
CA ALA A 693 -35.70 -44.03 16.75
C ALA A 693 -37.23 -43.95 16.93
N PRO A 694 -37.68 -43.72 18.18
CA PRO A 694 -38.62 -42.62 18.51
C PRO A 694 -38.32 -42.04 19.95
N PRO A 695 -39.16 -41.25 20.68
CA PRO A 695 -40.55 -40.81 20.40
C PRO A 695 -41.02 -39.38 20.84
N ALA A 696 -42.12 -38.91 20.21
CA ALA A 696 -43.38 -38.40 20.83
C ALA A 696 -43.47 -36.99 21.51
N GLN A 697 -44.61 -36.26 21.55
CA GLN A 697 -45.99 -36.55 21.07
C GLN A 697 -46.98 -35.33 20.99
N ARG A 698 -48.11 -35.57 20.28
CA ARG A 698 -49.48 -34.92 20.35
C ARG A 698 -49.65 -33.59 19.56
N LEU A 699 -50.81 -33.20 18.97
CA LEU A 699 -52.17 -33.73 18.64
C LEU A 699 -52.74 -32.80 17.50
N SER A 700 -53.75 -33.08 16.65
CA SER A 700 -54.43 -34.31 16.19
C SER A 700 -55.57 -34.03 15.18
N THR A 701 -55.70 -34.86 14.12
CA THR A 701 -56.96 -35.34 13.43
C THR A 701 -58.10 -34.38 12.98
N PRO A 702 -58.94 -34.71 11.95
CA PRO A 702 -58.83 -35.76 10.91
C PRO A 702 -59.38 -35.43 9.47
N ILE A 703 -59.14 -36.39 8.54
CA ILE A 703 -60.09 -36.92 7.50
C ILE A 703 -60.18 -36.31 6.06
N THR A 704 -59.97 -37.23 5.08
CA THR A 704 -60.40 -37.31 3.64
C THR A 704 -59.79 -36.46 2.49
N GLU A 705 -59.08 -37.17 1.61
CA GLU A 705 -59.10 -37.09 0.13
C GLU A 705 -60.50 -37.46 -0.47
N PRO A 706 -60.82 -37.31 -1.79
CA PRO A 706 -59.91 -37.20 -2.96
C PRO A 706 -60.33 -36.22 -4.11
N GLY A 707 -59.52 -36.17 -5.17
CA GLY A 707 -60.05 -36.13 -6.56
C GLY A 707 -59.64 -34.96 -7.47
N SER A 708 -58.88 -35.30 -8.53
CA SER A 708 -58.75 -34.52 -9.79
C SER A 708 -60.10 -34.46 -10.56
N PRO A 709 -60.37 -33.44 -11.42
CA PRO A 709 -59.84 -33.51 -12.80
C PRO A 709 -59.56 -32.16 -13.51
N SER A 710 -58.95 -32.27 -14.69
CA SER A 710 -58.74 -31.26 -15.75
C SER A 710 -59.98 -31.16 -16.69
N PRO A 711 -59.96 -30.48 -17.88
CA PRO A 711 -59.16 -29.37 -18.43
C PRO A 711 -60.00 -28.27 -19.18
N LYS A 712 -59.32 -27.31 -19.84
CA LYS A 712 -59.62 -26.63 -21.14
C LYS A 712 -60.02 -25.12 -21.21
N ALA A 713 -59.14 -24.38 -21.89
CA ALA A 713 -59.33 -23.58 -23.13
C ALA A 713 -60.15 -22.25 -23.18
N MET A 714 -59.55 -21.28 -23.90
CA MET A 714 -60.16 -20.23 -24.78
C MET A 714 -61.08 -19.20 -24.07
N ASP A 715 -61.24 -17.94 -24.50
CA ASP A 715 -60.88 -17.18 -25.72
C ASP A 715 -60.92 -15.66 -25.33
N SER A 716 -60.12 -14.74 -25.92
CA SER A 716 -60.53 -13.71 -26.93
C SER A 716 -61.28 -12.46 -26.32
N GLU A 717 -61.30 -11.19 -26.79
CA GLU A 717 -60.80 -10.42 -27.97
C GLU A 717 -60.52 -8.92 -27.61
N ASP A 718 -60.26 -8.11 -28.65
CA ASP A 718 -60.44 -6.64 -28.83
C ASP A 718 -59.36 -5.65 -28.34
N GLU A 719 -58.58 -4.97 -29.20
CA GLU A 719 -58.86 -4.00 -30.31
C GLU A 719 -58.94 -2.52 -29.83
N PHE A 720 -58.47 -1.46 -30.53
CA PHE A 720 -57.73 -1.29 -31.80
C PHE A 720 -57.31 0.19 -32.04
N MET A 721 -56.07 0.43 -32.55
CA MET A 721 -55.52 1.60 -33.31
C MET A 721 -55.67 3.08 -32.82
N SER A 722 -54.70 3.99 -33.08
CA SER A 722 -54.39 4.49 -34.45
C SER A 722 -53.12 5.36 -34.60
N ASP A 723 -52.47 5.24 -35.78
CA ASP A 723 -51.35 6.03 -36.34
C ASP A 723 -51.84 7.27 -37.16
N PRO A 724 -51.04 7.92 -38.04
CA PRO A 724 -49.98 8.94 -37.83
C PRO A 724 -50.36 10.28 -38.56
N PRO A 725 -49.49 11.23 -39.02
CA PRO A 725 -48.45 11.05 -40.08
C PRO A 725 -47.18 11.99 -40.05
N SER A 726 -46.35 11.86 -41.11
CA SER A 726 -45.16 12.60 -41.63
C SER A 726 -45.11 14.15 -41.56
N GLY A 727 -43.97 14.85 -41.72
CA GLY A 727 -42.56 14.46 -42.00
C GLY A 727 -41.57 15.65 -41.76
N ASP A 728 -40.53 16.02 -42.54
CA ASP A 728 -39.98 15.57 -43.85
C ASP A 728 -38.50 16.09 -44.07
N GLU A 729 -37.57 15.27 -44.63
CA GLU A 729 -36.32 15.53 -45.45
C GLU A 729 -35.21 16.54 -44.99
N ILE A 730 -33.89 16.45 -45.34
CA ILE A 730 -33.16 16.11 -46.61
C ILE A 730 -31.79 15.40 -46.36
N ASP A 731 -31.35 14.60 -47.35
CA ASP A 731 -30.14 13.74 -47.45
C ASP A 731 -28.75 14.42 -47.59
N PHE A 732 -27.67 13.62 -47.48
CA PHE A 732 -26.73 13.37 -48.61
C PHE A 732 -26.02 11.99 -48.51
N ASP A 733 -25.58 11.46 -49.66
CA ASP A 733 -25.36 10.02 -49.98
C ASP A 733 -23.89 9.61 -50.27
N GLU A 734 -23.63 8.29 -50.23
CA GLU A 734 -22.51 7.43 -50.73
C GLU A 734 -22.04 6.43 -49.65
N GLY A 735 -22.04 5.09 -49.80
CA GLY A 735 -22.61 4.23 -50.85
C GLY A 735 -21.65 3.14 -51.39
N THR A 736 -21.60 1.94 -50.79
CA THR A 736 -21.24 0.67 -51.49
C THR A 736 -21.60 -0.62 -50.72
N GLN A 737 -22.81 -1.11 -51.00
CA GLN A 737 -23.32 -2.49 -51.16
C GLN A 737 -22.73 -3.72 -50.41
N ASP A 738 -23.68 -4.48 -49.84
CA ASP A 738 -23.58 -5.83 -49.28
C ASP A 738 -23.26 -6.95 -50.28
N SER A 739 -22.75 -8.10 -49.79
CA SER A 739 -23.53 -9.36 -49.71
C SER A 739 -22.73 -10.52 -49.11
N ASP A 740 -23.29 -11.15 -48.06
CA ASP A 740 -23.31 -12.60 -47.75
C ASP A 740 -23.38 -12.87 -46.23
N ILE A 741 -24.57 -12.66 -45.65
CA ILE A 741 -24.96 -13.18 -44.33
C ILE A 741 -26.14 -14.14 -44.51
N ALA A 742 -25.85 -15.45 -44.52
CA ALA A 742 -26.86 -16.50 -44.37
C ALA A 742 -26.25 -17.85 -43.98
N SER A 743 -26.14 -18.11 -42.67
CA SER A 743 -26.33 -19.40 -41.98
C SER A 743 -25.37 -19.56 -40.78
N LEU A 744 -25.95 -19.60 -39.58
CA LEU A 744 -25.53 -20.41 -38.42
C LEU A 744 -26.44 -20.05 -37.22
N ALA A 745 -27.55 -20.77 -37.11
CA ALA A 745 -28.44 -20.76 -35.96
C ALA A 745 -28.99 -22.19 -35.78
N GLY A 746 -28.96 -22.71 -34.56
CA GLY A 746 -29.20 -24.13 -34.25
C GLY A 746 -27.92 -24.99 -34.38
N ASP A 747 -27.56 -25.88 -33.45
CA ASP A 747 -28.28 -26.30 -32.23
C ASP A 747 -27.34 -26.58 -31.05
N PHE A 748 -27.86 -26.36 -29.84
CA PHE A 748 -27.36 -26.97 -28.61
C PHE A 748 -28.35 -28.09 -28.25
N GLU A 749 -27.98 -29.36 -28.44
CA GLU A 749 -28.64 -30.47 -27.78
C GLU A 749 -27.65 -31.20 -26.87
N GLN A 750 -28.10 -31.45 -25.63
CA GLN A 750 -27.50 -32.46 -24.77
C GLN A 750 -27.80 -33.83 -25.36
N ASP A 751 -26.95 -34.83 -25.13
CA ASP A 751 -27.50 -36.14 -24.79
C ASP A 751 -26.53 -37.03 -24.02
N GLN A 752 -27.11 -37.88 -23.17
CA GLN A 752 -26.44 -38.96 -22.45
C GLN A 752 -26.82 -40.30 -23.12
N ASP A 753 -25.81 -41.10 -23.48
CA ASP A 753 -25.84 -42.53 -23.85
C ASP A 753 -27.09 -43.14 -24.52
N GLY A 754 -26.92 -43.60 -25.77
CA GLY A 754 -27.91 -44.43 -26.47
C GLY A 754 -27.50 -44.86 -27.88
N GLY A 755 -26.43 -45.66 -28.01
CA GLY A 755 -25.83 -45.95 -29.32
C GLY A 755 -26.68 -46.80 -30.28
N PHE A 756 -26.78 -46.36 -31.54
CA PHE A 756 -26.91 -47.21 -32.74
C PHE A 756 -26.30 -46.45 -33.93
N GLY A 757 -25.26 -47.00 -34.57
CA GLY A 757 -24.49 -46.27 -35.59
C GLY A 757 -25.05 -46.40 -37.02
N TYR A 758 -24.68 -45.45 -37.88
CA TYR A 758 -24.00 -45.72 -39.16
C TYR A 758 -23.27 -44.44 -39.63
N GLU A 759 -22.15 -44.62 -40.33
CA GLU A 759 -21.21 -43.56 -40.72
C GLU A 759 -21.81 -42.57 -41.73
N LYS A 760 -21.49 -41.27 -41.58
CA LYS A 760 -21.02 -40.46 -42.72
C LYS A 760 -20.32 -39.14 -42.38
N ASP A 761 -19.18 -38.94 -43.05
CA ASP A 761 -18.57 -37.68 -43.48
C ASP A 761 -18.23 -36.62 -42.40
N ILE A 762 -17.05 -36.83 -41.80
CA ILE A 762 -16.36 -35.91 -40.90
C ILE A 762 -16.02 -34.59 -41.63
N LEU A 763 -16.67 -33.49 -41.25
CA LEU A 763 -16.13 -32.15 -41.45
C LEU A 763 -14.99 -31.92 -40.45
N THR A 764 -13.76 -32.24 -40.86
CA THR A 764 -12.57 -31.92 -40.06
C THR A 764 -12.38 -30.41 -40.04
N ASN A 765 -12.70 -29.78 -38.91
CA ASN A 765 -12.32 -28.41 -38.63
C ASN A 765 -10.77 -28.32 -38.71
N PRO A 766 -10.17 -27.50 -39.59
CA PRO A 766 -8.72 -27.49 -39.77
C PRO A 766 -8.01 -27.09 -38.47
N GLN A 767 -7.08 -27.94 -38.00
CA GLN A 767 -6.26 -27.68 -36.81
C GLN A 767 -5.59 -26.30 -36.93
N LYS A 768 -5.69 -25.49 -35.87
CA LYS A 768 -5.21 -24.10 -35.92
C LYS A 768 -3.68 -24.06 -35.88
N PRO A 769 -3.00 -23.06 -36.49
CA PRO A 769 -1.54 -23.07 -36.61
C PRO A 769 -0.75 -23.12 -35.28
N TYR A 770 -1.38 -22.75 -34.16
CA TYR A 770 -0.81 -22.74 -32.81
C TYR A 770 -1.18 -23.98 -31.97
N GLU A 771 -1.96 -24.92 -32.50
CA GLU A 771 -2.36 -26.16 -31.83
C GLU A 771 -1.34 -27.28 -32.07
N VAL A 772 -1.31 -28.24 -31.16
CA VAL A 772 -0.35 -29.36 -31.13
C VAL A 772 -1.11 -30.64 -30.78
N GLU A 773 -0.76 -31.74 -31.43
CA GLU A 773 -1.31 -33.06 -31.12
C GLU A 773 -0.69 -33.63 -29.83
N TYR A 774 -1.53 -34.07 -28.90
CA TYR A 774 -1.10 -34.73 -27.66
C TYR A 774 -2.15 -35.77 -27.22
N LYS A 775 -1.77 -36.63 -26.27
CA LYS A 775 -2.66 -37.59 -25.62
C LYS A 775 -2.53 -37.46 -24.11
N VAL A 776 -3.64 -37.52 -23.37
CA VAL A 776 -3.63 -37.62 -21.91
C VAL A 776 -3.66 -39.10 -21.52
N LEU A 777 -2.88 -39.47 -20.52
CA LEU A 777 -2.74 -40.83 -20.00
C LEU A 777 -3.06 -40.84 -18.50
N SER A 778 -3.87 -41.80 -18.06
CA SER A 778 -4.10 -42.10 -16.65
C SER A 778 -2.95 -42.93 -16.04
N PRO A 779 -2.87 -43.05 -14.70
CA PRO A 779 -1.95 -43.99 -14.04
C PRO A 779 -2.09 -45.44 -14.56
N GLU A 780 -3.31 -45.89 -14.83
CA GLU A 780 -3.61 -47.22 -15.36
C GLU A 780 -3.08 -47.39 -16.79
N ASP A 781 -3.24 -46.39 -17.66
CA ASP A 781 -2.67 -46.40 -19.02
C ASP A 781 -1.14 -46.46 -18.99
N ILE A 782 -0.52 -45.75 -18.05
CA ILE A 782 0.93 -45.74 -17.85
C ILE A 782 1.42 -47.12 -17.38
N GLN A 783 0.75 -47.73 -16.40
CA GLN A 783 1.06 -49.08 -15.94
C GLN A 783 0.88 -50.12 -17.05
N ALA A 784 -0.18 -50.02 -17.85
CA ALA A 784 -0.41 -50.88 -19.01
C ALA A 784 0.71 -50.75 -20.06
N GLN A 785 1.19 -49.53 -20.33
CA GLN A 785 2.34 -49.29 -21.22
C GLN A 785 3.64 -49.89 -20.67
N GLN A 786 3.91 -49.76 -19.36
CA GLN A 786 5.09 -50.36 -18.73
C GLN A 786 5.05 -51.90 -18.82
N GLU A 787 3.92 -52.50 -18.43
CA GLU A 787 3.71 -53.95 -18.44
C GLU A 787 3.80 -54.54 -19.86
N GLN A 788 3.30 -53.82 -20.87
CA GLN A 788 3.46 -54.18 -22.28
C GLN A 788 4.94 -54.15 -22.70
N GLN A 789 5.70 -53.11 -22.33
CA GLN A 789 7.15 -53.07 -22.61
C GLN A 789 7.92 -54.17 -21.87
N PHE A 790 7.56 -54.48 -20.62
CA PHE A 790 8.16 -55.58 -19.87
C PHE A 790 7.93 -56.91 -20.57
N LYS A 791 6.70 -57.19 -21.03
CA LYS A 791 6.36 -58.40 -21.80
C LYS A 791 7.12 -58.49 -23.12
N GLU A 792 7.18 -57.41 -23.89
CA GLU A 792 7.93 -57.35 -25.14
C GLU A 792 9.42 -57.69 -24.91
N VAL A 793 10.07 -56.99 -23.98
CA VAL A 793 11.52 -57.18 -23.75
C VAL A 793 11.82 -58.51 -23.07
N SER A 794 11.01 -58.95 -22.10
CA SER A 794 11.14 -60.26 -21.43
C SER A 794 11.07 -61.42 -22.42
N SER A 795 10.23 -61.30 -23.46
CA SER A 795 10.13 -62.29 -24.54
C SER A 795 11.37 -62.36 -25.45
N ILE A 796 12.19 -61.29 -25.48
CA ILE A 796 13.41 -61.18 -26.31
C ILE A 796 14.66 -61.59 -25.54
N ILE A 797 14.77 -61.22 -24.25
CA ILE A 797 15.96 -61.48 -23.43
C ILE A 797 15.86 -62.75 -22.56
N GLU A 798 14.71 -63.45 -22.61
CA GLU A 798 14.38 -64.66 -21.86
C GLU A 798 14.52 -64.55 -20.32
N LEU A 799 14.47 -63.33 -19.78
CA LEU A 799 14.51 -63.08 -18.33
C LEU A 799 13.11 -62.87 -17.74
N PRO A 800 12.90 -63.21 -16.45
CA PRO A 800 11.71 -62.82 -15.69
C PRO A 800 11.37 -61.33 -15.79
N VAL A 801 10.07 -61.01 -15.75
CA VAL A 801 9.52 -59.66 -15.82
C VAL A 801 10.17 -58.71 -14.80
N GLU A 802 10.44 -59.17 -13.57
CA GLU A 802 11.05 -58.36 -12.51
C GLU A 802 12.50 -57.95 -12.82
N GLN A 803 13.30 -58.87 -13.36
CA GLN A 803 14.68 -58.56 -13.79
C GLN A 803 14.67 -57.65 -15.03
N THR A 804 13.74 -57.90 -15.95
CA THR A 804 13.52 -57.07 -17.15
C THR A 804 13.14 -55.63 -16.77
N ALA A 805 12.28 -55.45 -15.76
CA ALA A 805 11.87 -54.13 -15.26
C ALA A 805 13.04 -53.35 -14.66
N ILE A 806 13.91 -54.02 -13.88
CA ILE A 806 15.12 -53.40 -13.31
C ILE A 806 16.10 -52.99 -14.43
N LEU A 807 16.32 -53.86 -15.42
CA LEU A 807 17.18 -53.58 -16.58
C LEU A 807 16.66 -52.41 -17.44
N LEU A 808 15.34 -52.32 -17.65
CA LEU A 808 14.74 -51.19 -18.37
C LEU A 808 14.90 -49.88 -17.62
N ARG A 809 14.71 -49.86 -16.30
CA ARG A 809 14.96 -48.66 -15.46
C ARG A 809 16.44 -48.26 -15.49
N PHE A 810 17.37 -49.21 -15.42
CA PHE A 810 18.81 -48.94 -15.54
C PHE A 810 19.16 -48.26 -16.87
N MET A 811 18.52 -48.69 -17.97
CA MET A 811 18.73 -48.13 -19.32
C MET A 811 17.79 -46.96 -19.67
N ARG A 812 17.13 -46.34 -18.68
CA ARG A 812 16.14 -45.25 -18.86
C ARG A 812 15.10 -45.55 -19.94
N TRP A 813 14.54 -46.76 -19.88
CA TRP A 813 13.48 -47.28 -20.74
C TRP A 813 13.81 -47.31 -22.25
N ASN A 814 15.09 -47.19 -22.62
CA ASN A 814 15.53 -47.38 -24.01
C ASN A 814 15.66 -48.88 -24.34
N LYS A 815 14.58 -49.46 -24.87
CA LYS A 815 14.51 -50.90 -25.20
C LYS A 815 15.53 -51.35 -26.24
N GLU A 816 15.82 -50.52 -27.26
CA GLU A 816 16.75 -50.86 -28.34
C GLU A 816 18.18 -50.97 -27.79
N LYS A 817 18.63 -49.96 -27.04
CA LYS A 817 19.96 -49.92 -26.42
C LYS A 817 20.14 -51.01 -25.36
N LEU A 818 19.08 -51.35 -24.62
CA LEU A 818 19.11 -52.47 -23.68
C LEU A 818 19.37 -53.78 -24.43
N ILE A 819 18.58 -54.09 -25.46
CA ILE A 819 18.72 -55.33 -26.25
C ILE A 819 20.12 -55.40 -26.89
N GLU A 820 20.61 -54.32 -27.51
CA GLU A 820 21.96 -54.24 -28.08
C GLU A 820 23.03 -54.57 -27.03
N SER A 821 23.04 -53.85 -25.90
CA SER A 821 24.06 -54.05 -24.86
C SER A 821 24.01 -55.42 -24.18
N TYR A 822 22.82 -56.01 -24.05
CA TYR A 822 22.62 -57.33 -23.44
C TYR A 822 23.08 -58.45 -24.39
N MET A 823 22.83 -58.32 -25.69
CA MET A 823 23.32 -59.24 -26.70
C MET A 823 24.85 -59.16 -26.88
N ASP A 824 25.45 -57.98 -26.65
CA ASP A 824 26.90 -57.80 -26.65
C ASP A 824 27.59 -58.50 -25.46
N ASN A 825 27.13 -58.25 -24.22
CA ASN A 825 27.74 -58.82 -23.00
C ASN A 825 26.73 -58.94 -21.84
N GLN A 826 26.00 -60.06 -21.78
CA GLN A 826 25.01 -60.39 -20.75
C GLN A 826 25.51 -60.17 -19.31
N ASP A 827 26.62 -60.81 -18.91
CA ASP A 827 27.10 -60.80 -17.51
C ASP A 827 27.41 -59.38 -17.02
N LYS A 828 28.07 -58.57 -17.87
CA LYS A 828 28.46 -57.20 -17.55
C LYS A 828 27.26 -56.28 -17.34
N VAL A 829 26.18 -56.48 -18.10
CA VAL A 829 24.94 -55.69 -17.96
C VAL A 829 24.18 -56.12 -16.70
N LEU A 830 24.14 -57.42 -16.38
CA LEU A 830 23.50 -57.93 -15.17
C LEU A 830 24.24 -57.53 -13.88
N GLU A 831 25.57 -57.48 -13.91
CA GLU A 831 26.40 -57.00 -12.79
C GLU A 831 26.27 -55.49 -12.61
N ALA A 832 26.35 -54.70 -13.69
CA ALA A 832 26.19 -53.24 -13.63
C ALA A 832 24.77 -52.79 -13.20
N ALA A 833 23.74 -53.61 -13.43
CA ALA A 833 22.37 -53.38 -12.98
C ALA A 833 22.08 -53.95 -11.57
N GLY A 834 23.07 -54.46 -10.84
CA GLY A 834 22.91 -54.94 -9.46
C GLY A 834 22.14 -56.26 -9.30
N LEU A 835 21.91 -57.00 -10.40
CA LEU A 835 21.19 -58.27 -10.39
C LEU A 835 22.11 -59.46 -10.11
N GLY A 836 23.33 -59.43 -10.67
CA GLY A 836 24.33 -60.49 -10.56
C GLY A 836 24.00 -61.76 -11.37
N PRO A 837 24.94 -62.72 -11.47
CA PRO A 837 24.81 -63.88 -12.36
C PRO A 837 24.08 -65.10 -11.74
N THR A 838 23.78 -65.09 -10.44
CA THR A 838 23.41 -66.32 -9.71
C THR A 838 21.92 -66.36 -9.29
N PHE A 839 21.17 -67.31 -9.84
CA PHE A 839 19.79 -67.60 -9.48
C PHE A 839 19.70 -68.44 -8.19
N ALA A 840 19.93 -67.81 -7.02
CA ALA A 840 19.76 -68.44 -5.71
C ALA A 840 18.32 -68.27 -5.15
N GLU A 841 17.97 -69.08 -4.14
CA GLU A 841 16.58 -69.24 -3.64
C GLU A 841 15.90 -67.93 -3.21
N ALA A 842 14.55 -67.94 -3.26
CA ALA A 842 13.73 -66.82 -2.81
C ALA A 842 14.00 -66.47 -1.34
N PRO A 843 14.22 -65.17 -1.02
CA PRO A 843 14.57 -64.73 0.33
C PRO A 843 13.41 -64.98 1.29
N LYS A 844 13.73 -65.39 2.52
CA LYS A 844 12.76 -65.74 3.57
C LYS A 844 13.15 -65.08 4.89
N THR A 845 12.15 -64.55 5.59
CA THR A 845 12.28 -64.16 6.99
C THR A 845 12.52 -65.40 7.87
N GLN A 846 13.50 -65.34 8.77
CA GLN A 846 13.87 -66.45 9.65
C GLN A 846 14.32 -65.93 11.02
N LYS A 847 13.93 -66.60 12.10
CA LYS A 847 14.50 -66.39 13.44
C LYS A 847 15.80 -67.20 13.56
N VAL A 848 16.94 -66.52 13.70
CA VAL A 848 18.27 -67.15 13.80
C VAL A 848 18.76 -67.06 15.24
N LYS A 849 19.02 -68.21 15.87
CA LYS A 849 19.47 -68.25 17.27
C LYS A 849 20.89 -67.69 17.41
N GLY A 850 21.06 -66.69 18.29
CA GLY A 850 22.36 -66.04 18.53
C GLY A 850 22.80 -65.09 17.41
N PHE A 851 21.85 -64.52 16.67
CA PHE A 851 22.12 -63.43 15.74
C PHE A 851 22.09 -62.09 16.48
N THR A 852 23.10 -61.25 16.24
CA THR A 852 23.13 -59.85 16.67
C THR A 852 23.08 -58.97 15.43
N CYS A 853 22.18 -57.98 15.40
CA CYS A 853 22.05 -57.09 14.25
C CYS A 853 23.21 -56.07 14.21
N GLU A 854 23.93 -55.95 13.09
CA GLU A 854 25.05 -55.00 12.98
C GLU A 854 24.62 -53.51 12.89
N ILE A 855 23.31 -53.25 12.72
CA ILE A 855 22.76 -51.88 12.63
C ILE A 855 22.28 -51.40 14.01
N CYS A 856 21.38 -52.15 14.67
CA CYS A 856 20.84 -51.78 15.99
C CYS A 856 21.55 -52.42 17.19
N PHE A 857 22.51 -53.34 16.97
CA PHE A 857 23.22 -54.11 18.00
C PHE A 857 22.34 -54.96 18.93
N GLU A 858 21.07 -55.18 18.58
CA GLU A 858 20.13 -56.01 19.31
C GLU A 858 20.38 -57.52 19.05
N ASP A 859 20.33 -58.32 20.12
CA ASP A 859 20.62 -59.77 20.13
C ASP A 859 19.46 -60.63 20.67
N SER A 860 18.24 -60.06 20.69
CA SER A 860 17.03 -60.72 21.20
C SER A 860 16.79 -62.09 20.53
N PRO A 861 16.51 -63.17 21.31
CA PRO A 861 16.32 -64.51 20.76
C PRO A 861 15.05 -64.66 19.89
N ASP A 862 14.15 -63.67 19.93
CA ASP A 862 12.94 -63.61 19.12
C ASP A 862 13.05 -62.74 17.87
N LEU A 863 14.21 -62.10 17.64
CA LEU A 863 14.45 -61.17 16.55
C LEU A 863 14.27 -61.85 15.18
N VAL A 864 13.31 -61.33 14.39
CA VAL A 864 13.09 -61.81 13.01
C VAL A 864 14.14 -61.18 12.11
N THR A 865 14.85 -62.01 11.36
CA THR A 865 15.91 -61.57 10.44
C THR A 865 15.50 -61.78 9.00
N TYR A 866 15.90 -60.85 8.14
CA TYR A 866 15.75 -60.94 6.70
C TYR A 866 17.13 -60.92 6.03
N ALA A 867 17.33 -61.76 5.00
CA ALA A 867 18.55 -61.76 4.22
C ALA A 867 18.24 -61.52 2.74
N MET A 868 18.95 -60.57 2.16
CA MET A 868 18.92 -60.27 0.73
C MET A 868 19.60 -61.35 -0.11
N LYS A 869 19.42 -61.32 -1.43
CA LYS A 869 20.11 -62.21 -2.40
C LYS A 869 21.65 -62.08 -2.40
N CYS A 870 22.19 -61.08 -1.71
CA CYS A 870 23.62 -60.87 -1.44
C CYS A 870 24.09 -61.48 -0.10
N ASP A 871 23.27 -62.28 0.57
CA ASP A 871 23.51 -62.92 1.88
C ASP A 871 23.66 -61.95 3.09
N HIS A 872 23.71 -60.63 2.88
CA HIS A 872 23.65 -59.63 3.94
C HIS A 872 22.31 -59.69 4.70
N ARG A 873 22.40 -59.82 6.04
CA ARG A 873 21.27 -60.11 6.94
C ARG A 873 21.19 -59.09 8.07
N TYR A 874 20.00 -58.51 8.25
CA TYR A 874 19.67 -57.59 9.35
C TYR A 874 18.31 -57.96 9.95
N CYS A 875 17.93 -57.34 11.08
CA CYS A 875 16.58 -57.51 11.61
C CYS A 875 15.54 -56.83 10.70
N THR A 876 14.28 -57.28 10.79
CA THR A 876 13.17 -56.68 10.03
C THR A 876 13.05 -55.19 10.29
N ASN A 877 13.11 -54.75 11.55
CA ASN A 877 12.88 -53.35 11.93
C ASN A 877 13.91 -52.40 11.29
N CYS A 878 15.19 -52.76 11.25
CA CYS A 878 16.21 -51.97 10.56
C CYS A 878 15.98 -51.93 9.04
N TYR A 879 15.54 -53.03 8.43
CA TYR A 879 15.15 -53.03 7.02
C TYR A 879 13.91 -52.15 6.76
N THR A 880 12.88 -52.24 7.60
CA THR A 880 11.66 -51.43 7.50
C THR A 880 11.97 -49.94 7.66
N GLN A 881 12.79 -49.56 8.64
CA GLN A 881 13.24 -48.18 8.83
C GLN A 881 14.06 -47.68 7.63
N TYR A 882 15.06 -48.45 7.18
CA TYR A 882 15.87 -48.10 6.01
C TYR A 882 15.03 -47.90 4.74
N LEU A 883 14.14 -48.86 4.44
CA LEU A 883 13.26 -48.78 3.27
C LEU A 883 12.25 -47.63 3.40
N THR A 884 11.71 -47.38 4.58
CA THR A 884 10.80 -46.26 4.84
C THR A 884 11.50 -44.93 4.65
N GLN A 885 12.73 -44.77 5.17
CA GLN A 885 13.55 -43.58 4.97
C GLN A 885 13.85 -43.35 3.48
N LYS A 886 14.34 -44.37 2.76
CA LYS A 886 14.60 -44.26 1.31
C LYS A 886 13.36 -43.88 0.50
N VAL A 887 12.18 -44.44 0.82
CA VAL A 887 10.94 -44.23 0.05
C VAL A 887 10.19 -42.95 0.46
N LYS A 888 10.14 -42.59 1.75
CA LYS A 888 9.42 -41.40 2.24
C LYS A 888 10.27 -40.14 2.24
N GLU A 889 11.46 -40.18 2.82
CA GLU A 889 12.32 -38.99 3.02
C GLU A 889 13.15 -38.69 1.77
N GLU A 890 13.90 -39.66 1.26
CA GLU A 890 14.79 -39.46 0.10
C GLU A 890 14.04 -39.54 -1.24
N GLY A 891 12.85 -40.14 -1.26
CA GLY A 891 12.02 -40.27 -2.46
C GLY A 891 12.56 -41.24 -3.52
N GLU A 892 13.50 -42.12 -3.15
CA GLU A 892 14.11 -43.09 -4.06
C GLU A 892 13.29 -44.38 -4.17
N ALA A 893 12.86 -44.72 -5.39
CA ALA A 893 12.18 -46.00 -5.68
C ALA A 893 12.84 -46.83 -6.79
N ALA A 894 13.61 -46.23 -7.69
CA ALA A 894 14.16 -46.95 -8.86
C ALA A 894 15.46 -47.74 -8.57
N ARG A 895 16.23 -47.37 -7.54
CA ARG A 895 17.57 -47.92 -7.24
C ARG A 895 17.85 -48.03 -5.73
N ILE A 896 16.96 -48.67 -4.99
CA ILE A 896 17.22 -48.96 -3.56
C ILE A 896 18.25 -50.09 -3.48
N GLU A 897 19.47 -49.77 -3.03
CA GLU A 897 20.57 -50.72 -2.86
C GLU A 897 20.52 -51.44 -1.48
N CYS A 898 21.42 -52.39 -1.26
CA CYS A 898 21.57 -53.09 0.02
C CYS A 898 22.21 -52.15 1.06
N PRO A 899 21.82 -52.20 2.35
CA PRO A 899 22.44 -51.37 3.41
C PRO A 899 23.94 -51.61 3.67
N PHE A 900 24.56 -52.63 3.06
CA PHE A 900 25.97 -52.97 3.29
C PHE A 900 26.91 -52.17 2.39
N ASP A 901 27.98 -51.61 2.97
CA ASP A 901 28.97 -50.79 2.26
C ASP A 901 29.65 -51.57 1.11
N GLY A 902 29.58 -51.01 -0.11
CA GLY A 902 30.07 -51.66 -1.33
C GLY A 902 29.15 -52.72 -1.95
N CYS A 903 27.90 -52.89 -1.51
CA CYS A 903 26.96 -53.88 -2.04
C CYS A 903 25.85 -53.29 -2.95
N HIS A 904 26.15 -53.08 -4.23
CA HIS A 904 25.23 -52.51 -5.24
C HIS A 904 24.09 -53.44 -5.70
N ARG A 905 23.56 -54.33 -4.85
CA ARG A 905 22.42 -55.19 -5.20
C ARG A 905 21.09 -54.53 -4.90
N ILE A 906 20.21 -54.48 -5.90
CA ILE A 906 18.91 -53.79 -5.82
C ILE A 906 17.88 -54.64 -5.05
N VAL A 907 17.10 -54.00 -4.18
CA VAL A 907 15.95 -54.62 -3.47
C VAL A 907 14.80 -54.85 -4.44
N ASP A 908 14.30 -56.10 -4.52
CA ASP A 908 13.16 -56.45 -5.37
C ASP A 908 11.80 -56.14 -4.74
N SER A 909 10.78 -55.93 -5.59
CA SER A 909 9.42 -55.55 -5.17
C SER A 909 8.73 -56.57 -4.26
N LYS A 910 9.04 -57.87 -4.40
CA LYS A 910 8.53 -58.91 -3.47
C LYS A 910 9.13 -58.77 -2.08
N SER A 911 10.40 -58.38 -2.01
CA SER A 911 11.12 -58.16 -0.76
C SER A 911 10.63 -56.91 -0.05
N LEU A 912 10.39 -55.81 -0.77
CA LEU A 912 9.68 -54.65 -0.22
C LEU A 912 8.30 -55.05 0.34
N LYS A 913 7.47 -55.78 -0.43
CA LYS A 913 6.14 -56.22 0.02
C LYS A 913 6.13 -57.12 1.27
N LEU A 914 7.28 -57.70 1.65
CA LEU A 914 7.44 -58.50 2.86
C LEU A 914 7.98 -57.70 4.06
N LEU A 915 8.52 -56.50 3.83
CA LEU A 915 9.29 -55.73 4.82
C LEU A 915 8.70 -54.35 5.16
N VAL A 916 7.78 -53.81 4.35
CA VAL A 916 7.15 -52.51 4.59
C VAL A 916 5.64 -52.57 4.48
N ASP A 917 4.97 -51.66 5.19
CA ASP A 917 3.52 -51.54 5.20
C ASP A 917 2.93 -51.06 3.87
N GLN A 918 1.62 -51.27 3.70
CA GLN A 918 0.92 -50.93 2.46
C GLN A 918 1.06 -49.44 2.07
N SER A 919 1.08 -48.51 3.04
CA SER A 919 1.25 -47.07 2.77
C SER A 919 2.62 -46.73 2.18
N VAL A 920 3.69 -47.44 2.57
CA VAL A 920 5.03 -47.29 1.99
C VAL A 920 5.07 -47.93 0.60
N MET A 921 4.39 -49.06 0.41
CA MET A 921 4.25 -49.72 -0.90
C MET A 921 3.53 -48.84 -1.91
N ASP A 922 2.42 -48.21 -1.54
CA ASP A 922 1.65 -47.33 -2.43
C ASP A 922 2.49 -46.11 -2.83
N ARG A 923 3.20 -45.51 -1.86
CA ARG A 923 4.17 -44.43 -2.12
C ARG A 923 5.29 -44.88 -3.08
N TYR A 924 5.83 -46.09 -2.90
CA TYR A 924 6.81 -46.68 -3.79
C TYR A 924 6.27 -46.89 -5.21
N HIS A 925 5.02 -47.36 -5.37
CA HIS A 925 4.38 -47.49 -6.68
C HIS A 925 4.15 -46.16 -7.40
N VAL A 926 3.75 -45.10 -6.68
CA VAL A 926 3.65 -43.73 -7.22
C VAL A 926 5.01 -43.23 -7.69
N LEU A 927 6.06 -43.39 -6.87
CA LEU A 927 7.43 -42.98 -7.23
C LEU A 927 7.99 -43.76 -8.43
N LEU A 928 7.75 -45.08 -8.52
CA LEU A 928 8.12 -45.86 -9.70
C LEU A 928 7.44 -45.35 -10.98
N THR A 929 6.14 -45.07 -10.90
CA THR A 929 5.37 -44.52 -12.03
C THR A 929 5.91 -43.15 -12.43
N ARG A 930 6.28 -42.32 -11.45
CA ARG A 930 6.94 -41.03 -11.67
C ARG A 930 8.24 -41.15 -12.47
N THR A 931 9.12 -42.09 -12.12
CA THR A 931 10.39 -42.28 -12.85
C THR A 931 10.22 -42.68 -14.31
N TYR A 932 9.17 -43.42 -14.67
CA TYR A 932 8.88 -43.78 -16.07
C TYR A 932 8.56 -42.55 -16.93
N VAL A 933 7.79 -41.61 -16.38
CA VAL A 933 7.45 -40.35 -17.05
C VAL A 933 8.66 -39.42 -17.11
N ASP A 934 9.43 -39.30 -16.03
CA ASP A 934 10.61 -38.42 -15.96
C ASP A 934 11.75 -38.89 -16.89
N ASP A 935 11.90 -40.20 -17.14
CA ASP A 935 12.88 -40.75 -18.10
C ASP A 935 12.47 -40.57 -19.58
N LYS A 936 11.17 -40.45 -19.88
CA LYS A 936 10.66 -40.40 -21.26
C LYS A 936 10.34 -38.97 -21.69
N ASP A 937 11.24 -38.37 -22.46
CA ASP A 937 11.16 -36.97 -22.95
C ASP A 937 9.84 -36.53 -23.65
N SER A 938 8.98 -37.47 -24.08
CA SER A 938 7.65 -37.17 -24.65
C SER A 938 6.51 -37.16 -23.62
N LEU A 939 6.72 -37.69 -22.41
CA LEU A 939 5.76 -37.68 -21.31
C LEU A 939 6.10 -36.58 -20.30
N LYS A 940 5.06 -35.95 -19.73
CA LYS A 940 5.17 -35.12 -18.53
C LYS A 940 3.93 -35.22 -17.66
N TRP A 941 4.12 -35.15 -16.35
CA TRP A 941 3.04 -34.99 -15.38
C TRP A 941 2.31 -33.66 -15.54
N CYS A 942 1.02 -33.66 -15.23
CA CYS A 942 0.27 -32.44 -15.01
C CYS A 942 0.89 -31.64 -13.82
N PRO A 943 1.11 -30.32 -13.93
CA PRO A 943 1.63 -29.51 -12.82
C PRO A 943 0.62 -29.24 -11.69
N ALA A 944 -0.65 -29.59 -11.87
CA ALA A 944 -1.69 -29.30 -10.88
C ALA A 944 -1.50 -30.17 -9.62
N PRO A 945 -1.70 -29.62 -8.41
CA PRO A 945 -1.67 -30.41 -7.19
C PRO A 945 -2.71 -31.54 -7.28
N GLU A 946 -2.38 -32.70 -6.70
CA GLU A 946 -3.23 -33.91 -6.66
C GLU A 946 -3.58 -34.52 -8.04
N CYS A 947 -3.05 -34.00 -9.16
CA CYS A 947 -3.37 -34.51 -10.49
C CYS A 947 -2.41 -35.62 -10.95
N GLU A 948 -2.87 -36.87 -10.91
CA GLU A 948 -2.09 -38.06 -11.30
C GLU A 948 -2.07 -38.36 -12.83
N TYR A 949 -2.38 -37.39 -13.68
CA TYR A 949 -2.40 -37.61 -15.13
C TYR A 949 -1.11 -37.13 -15.80
N ALA A 950 -0.65 -37.88 -16.81
CA ALA A 950 0.46 -37.49 -17.66
C ALA A 950 -0.01 -37.14 -19.08
N VAL A 951 0.77 -36.35 -19.80
CA VAL A 951 0.50 -35.98 -21.20
C VAL A 951 1.66 -36.44 -22.09
N ASP A 952 1.34 -37.19 -23.15
CA ASP A 952 2.26 -37.58 -24.22
C ASP A 952 2.19 -36.56 -25.37
N CYS A 953 3.31 -35.89 -25.65
CA CYS A 953 3.43 -34.88 -26.69
C CYS A 953 4.69 -35.14 -27.53
N PRO A 954 4.58 -35.25 -28.87
CA PRO A 954 5.71 -35.59 -29.74
C PRO A 954 6.68 -34.41 -30.00
N VAL A 955 6.43 -33.23 -29.41
CA VAL A 955 7.25 -32.02 -29.61
C VAL A 955 8.59 -32.13 -28.87
N ARG A 956 9.68 -32.03 -29.63
CA ARG A 956 11.05 -32.13 -29.08
C ARG A 956 11.52 -30.80 -28.51
N LYS A 957 12.42 -30.85 -27.52
CA LYS A 957 13.00 -29.67 -26.84
C LYS A 957 13.57 -28.60 -27.79
N ARG A 958 14.11 -29.01 -28.95
CA ARG A 958 14.66 -28.12 -29.99
C ARG A 958 13.61 -27.28 -30.73
N ASP A 959 12.36 -27.72 -30.73
CA ASP A 959 11.27 -27.11 -31.51
C ASP A 959 10.47 -26.09 -30.64
N LEU A 960 10.81 -25.96 -29.34
CA LEU A 960 10.21 -25.06 -28.34
C LEU A 960 10.49 -23.55 -28.57
N SER A 961 11.38 -23.21 -29.50
CA SER A 961 11.62 -21.84 -29.97
C SER A 961 10.62 -21.42 -31.06
N ARG A 962 10.08 -22.39 -31.81
CA ARG A 962 9.15 -22.19 -32.94
C ARG A 962 7.69 -22.54 -32.62
N ILE A 963 7.48 -23.43 -31.65
CA ILE A 963 6.17 -23.94 -31.25
C ILE A 963 6.05 -23.80 -29.73
N VAL A 964 4.90 -23.28 -29.27
CA VAL A 964 4.52 -23.25 -27.86
C VAL A 964 3.50 -24.37 -27.61
N PRO A 965 3.92 -25.57 -27.13
CA PRO A 965 3.02 -26.70 -26.95
C PRO A 965 2.19 -26.55 -25.68
N THR A 966 1.13 -25.74 -25.72
CA THR A 966 0.12 -25.69 -24.66
C THR A 966 -0.81 -26.90 -24.78
N VAL A 967 -0.91 -27.70 -23.73
CA VAL A 967 -1.73 -28.91 -23.63
C VAL A 967 -2.80 -28.74 -22.54
N ARG A 968 -3.92 -29.47 -22.64
CA ARG A 968 -4.99 -29.49 -21.64
C ARG A 968 -5.07 -30.89 -21.01
N CYS A 969 -5.04 -30.96 -19.69
CA CYS A 969 -5.27 -32.20 -18.94
C CYS A 969 -6.76 -32.54 -18.87
N SER A 970 -7.12 -33.79 -18.55
CA SER A 970 -8.52 -34.22 -18.34
C SER A 970 -9.26 -33.43 -17.25
N HIS A 971 -8.53 -32.87 -16.28
CA HIS A 971 -9.06 -31.95 -15.25
C HIS A 971 -9.08 -30.47 -15.69
N ASP A 972 -9.20 -30.20 -16.98
CA ASP A 972 -9.22 -28.86 -17.62
C ASP A 972 -7.99 -27.96 -17.38
N HIS A 973 -6.94 -28.47 -16.74
CA HIS A 973 -5.71 -27.72 -16.47
C HIS A 973 -4.88 -27.50 -17.75
N LEU A 974 -4.64 -26.22 -18.09
CA LEU A 974 -3.93 -25.77 -19.29
C LEU A 974 -2.49 -25.32 -18.96
N PHE A 975 -1.50 -26.03 -19.49
CA PHE A 975 -0.08 -25.74 -19.24
C PHE A 975 0.79 -25.97 -20.48
N CYS A 976 1.97 -25.35 -20.52
CA CYS A 976 2.93 -25.59 -21.59
C CYS A 976 3.76 -26.85 -21.29
N PHE A 977 3.72 -27.83 -22.20
CA PHE A 977 4.55 -29.03 -22.14
C PHE A 977 6.06 -28.70 -22.14
N GLY A 978 6.48 -27.59 -22.75
CA GLY A 978 7.88 -27.16 -22.78
C GLY A 978 8.43 -26.79 -21.40
N CYS A 979 7.77 -25.88 -20.69
CA CYS A 979 8.28 -25.22 -19.49
C CYS A 979 7.45 -25.45 -18.21
N THR A 980 6.36 -26.24 -18.29
CA THR A 980 5.40 -26.56 -17.20
C THR A 980 4.68 -25.36 -16.55
N LEU A 981 4.85 -24.14 -17.07
CA LEU A 981 4.07 -22.97 -16.69
C LEU A 981 2.67 -23.00 -17.32
N ALA A 982 1.75 -22.18 -16.80
CA ALA A 982 0.44 -21.91 -17.41
C ALA A 982 0.56 -21.40 -18.87
N ASP A 983 -0.55 -21.42 -19.62
CA ASP A 983 -0.57 -21.00 -21.03
C ASP A 983 0.10 -19.63 -21.23
N HIS A 984 1.19 -19.62 -21.99
CA HIS A 984 2.02 -18.44 -22.22
C HIS A 984 2.14 -18.05 -23.71
N ARG A 985 1.19 -18.52 -24.53
CA ARG A 985 1.08 -18.11 -25.93
C ARG A 985 0.80 -16.59 -26.01
N PRO A 986 1.47 -15.85 -26.93
CA PRO A 986 2.31 -16.36 -28.02
C PRO A 986 3.81 -16.50 -27.70
N ALA A 987 4.28 -16.16 -26.49
CA ALA A 987 5.71 -16.09 -26.19
C ALA A 987 6.40 -17.48 -26.16
N PRO A 988 7.52 -17.70 -26.89
CA PRO A 988 8.32 -18.92 -26.78
C PRO A 988 8.89 -19.16 -25.37
N CYS A 989 9.05 -20.42 -24.97
CA CYS A 989 9.49 -20.83 -23.63
C CYS A 989 10.83 -20.18 -23.20
N ALA A 990 11.75 -19.94 -24.15
CA ALA A 990 13.04 -19.33 -23.88
C ALA A 990 12.91 -17.84 -23.50
N LEU A 991 12.02 -17.09 -24.16
CA LEU A 991 11.73 -15.69 -23.80
C LEU A 991 11.01 -15.60 -22.45
N VAL A 992 10.07 -16.51 -22.18
CA VAL A 992 9.36 -16.56 -20.89
C VAL A 992 10.34 -16.77 -19.73
N LYS A 993 11.30 -17.69 -19.85
CA LYS A 993 12.35 -17.89 -18.83
C LYS A 993 13.22 -16.65 -18.62
N LYS A 994 13.58 -15.94 -19.71
CA LYS A 994 14.36 -14.70 -19.62
C LYS A 994 13.55 -13.55 -19.01
N TRP A 995 12.25 -13.46 -19.31
CA TRP A 995 11.34 -12.48 -18.75
C TRP A 995 11.17 -12.67 -17.25
N LEU A 996 10.81 -13.88 -16.81
CA LEU A 996 10.61 -14.18 -15.40
C LEU A 996 11.88 -13.95 -14.57
N LYS A 997 13.05 -14.37 -15.07
CA LYS A 997 14.33 -14.05 -14.42
C LYS A 997 14.57 -12.54 -14.33
N LYS A 998 14.24 -11.76 -15.37
CA LYS A 998 14.39 -10.30 -15.32
C LYS A 998 13.43 -9.65 -14.30
N CYS A 999 12.23 -10.20 -14.11
CA CYS A 999 11.31 -9.77 -13.07
C CYS A 999 11.82 -10.07 -11.65
N GLU A 1000 12.60 -11.14 -11.47
CA GLU A 1000 13.24 -11.52 -10.21
C GLU A 1000 14.51 -10.69 -9.92
N ASP A 1001 15.30 -10.38 -10.96
CA ASP A 1001 16.54 -9.59 -10.84
C ASP A 1001 16.28 -8.07 -10.58
N ASP A 1002 15.19 -7.48 -11.10
CA ASP A 1002 14.89 -6.03 -11.01
C ASP A 1002 13.85 -5.66 -9.92
N SER A 1003 14.31 -5.66 -8.66
CA SER A 1003 13.76 -5.03 -7.43
C SER A 1003 12.24 -4.86 -7.26
N GLU A 1004 11.65 -5.65 -6.36
CA GLU A 1004 10.22 -5.63 -5.99
C GLU A 1004 9.72 -4.30 -5.38
N THR A 1005 10.59 -3.52 -4.72
CA THR A 1005 10.21 -2.31 -3.98
C THR A 1005 9.63 -1.19 -4.85
N SER A 1006 10.15 -1.00 -6.07
CA SER A 1006 9.61 -0.02 -7.02
C SER A 1006 8.36 -0.52 -7.74
N ASN A 1007 8.18 -1.83 -7.84
CA ASN A 1007 7.08 -2.46 -8.59
C ASN A 1007 5.77 -2.48 -7.79
N TRP A 1008 5.83 -2.46 -6.45
CA TRP A 1008 4.65 -2.49 -5.59
C TRP A 1008 3.89 -1.15 -5.56
N ILE A 1009 4.63 -0.03 -5.56
CA ILE A 1009 4.07 1.33 -5.44
C ILE A 1009 3.30 1.74 -6.72
N SER A 1010 3.76 1.35 -7.91
CA SER A 1010 3.13 1.75 -9.19
C SER A 1010 1.87 0.97 -9.57
N ALA A 1011 1.58 -0.14 -8.88
CA ALA A 1011 0.57 -1.12 -9.31
C ALA A 1011 -0.84 -0.84 -8.74
N ASN A 1012 -0.94 -0.46 -7.47
CA ASN A 1012 -2.21 -0.54 -6.71
C ASN A 1012 -2.94 0.80 -6.55
N THR A 1013 -2.23 1.91 -6.47
CA THR A 1013 -2.77 3.27 -6.26
C THR A 1013 -2.21 4.24 -7.30
N LYS A 1014 -3.06 5.08 -7.89
CA LYS A 1014 -2.65 6.16 -8.82
C LYS A 1014 -3.50 7.40 -8.63
N GLU A 1015 -2.95 8.56 -8.95
CA GLU A 1015 -3.67 9.83 -8.87
C GLU A 1015 -4.44 10.14 -10.17
N CYS A 1016 -5.64 10.71 -10.06
CA CYS A 1016 -6.40 11.13 -11.22
C CYS A 1016 -5.68 12.25 -11.99
N PRO A 1017 -5.43 12.12 -13.32
CA PRO A 1017 -4.63 13.08 -14.09
C PRO A 1017 -5.28 14.48 -14.26
N LYS A 1018 -6.50 14.68 -13.75
CA LYS A 1018 -7.23 15.96 -13.80
C LYS A 1018 -7.45 16.63 -12.44
N CYS A 1019 -7.41 15.87 -11.33
CA CYS A 1019 -7.75 16.41 -10.01
C CYS A 1019 -6.94 15.82 -8.84
N ASN A 1020 -5.94 14.99 -9.16
CA ASN A 1020 -4.98 14.34 -8.26
C ASN A 1020 -5.60 13.56 -7.08
N SER A 1021 -6.91 13.29 -7.12
CA SER A 1021 -7.56 12.36 -6.20
C SER A 1021 -6.90 10.99 -6.37
N THR A 1022 -6.44 10.40 -5.26
CA THR A 1022 -6.02 9.00 -5.23
C THR A 1022 -7.18 8.11 -5.67
N ILE A 1023 -6.86 7.12 -6.51
CA ILE A 1023 -7.78 6.12 -7.04
C ILE A 1023 -7.09 4.76 -6.89
N GLU A 1024 -7.82 3.81 -6.33
CA GLU A 1024 -7.43 2.41 -6.20
C GLU A 1024 -8.06 1.59 -7.32
N LYS A 1025 -7.34 0.59 -7.84
CA LYS A 1025 -7.90 -0.29 -8.88
C LYS A 1025 -8.88 -1.29 -8.29
N ASN A 1026 -10.18 -1.01 -8.41
CA ASN A 1026 -11.26 -1.82 -7.84
C ASN A 1026 -12.00 -2.73 -8.84
N GLY A 1027 -11.49 -2.84 -10.08
CA GLY A 1027 -12.09 -3.59 -11.19
C GLY A 1027 -11.02 -4.09 -12.18
N GLY A 1028 -11.39 -5.02 -13.04
CA GLY A 1028 -10.48 -5.57 -14.04
C GLY A 1028 -10.25 -4.61 -15.21
N CYS A 1029 -11.20 -3.72 -15.50
CA CYS A 1029 -11.14 -2.78 -16.61
C CYS A 1029 -10.03 -1.73 -16.44
N ASN A 1030 -9.34 -1.39 -17.54
CA ASN A 1030 -8.36 -0.29 -17.57
C ASN A 1030 -8.99 1.09 -17.83
N HIS A 1031 -10.28 1.14 -18.17
CA HIS A 1031 -11.05 2.38 -18.23
C HIS A 1031 -11.45 2.80 -16.82
N MET A 1032 -10.99 3.96 -16.35
CA MET A 1032 -11.36 4.48 -15.03
C MET A 1032 -12.05 5.85 -15.11
N THR A 1033 -13.17 5.97 -14.40
CA THR A 1033 -13.89 7.22 -14.22
C THR A 1033 -13.61 7.76 -12.81
N CYS A 1034 -13.01 8.94 -12.71
CA CYS A 1034 -12.71 9.56 -11.42
C CYS A 1034 -14.00 9.93 -10.66
N ARG A 1035 -14.16 9.44 -9.42
CA ARG A 1035 -15.33 9.75 -8.58
C ARG A 1035 -15.49 11.25 -8.26
N LYS A 1036 -14.38 11.99 -8.12
CA LYS A 1036 -14.36 13.41 -7.73
C LYS A 1036 -14.62 14.37 -8.91
N CYS A 1037 -14.02 14.11 -10.08
CA CYS A 1037 -14.10 15.03 -11.23
C CYS A 1037 -14.80 14.46 -12.48
N LYS A 1038 -15.29 13.22 -12.43
CA LYS A 1038 -15.95 12.48 -13.52
C LYS A 1038 -15.15 12.40 -14.84
N HIS A 1039 -13.84 12.58 -14.77
CA HIS A 1039 -12.97 12.40 -15.94
C HIS A 1039 -12.70 10.92 -16.20
N GLU A 1040 -12.81 10.53 -17.47
CA GLU A 1040 -12.56 9.20 -17.99
C GLU A 1040 -11.14 9.12 -18.58
N PHE A 1041 -10.32 8.24 -18.02
CA PHE A 1041 -8.92 8.09 -18.38
C PHE A 1041 -8.48 6.62 -18.35
N CYS A 1042 -7.35 6.34 -18.99
CA CYS A 1042 -6.75 5.01 -19.00
C CYS A 1042 -5.80 4.82 -17.81
N TRP A 1043 -6.00 3.76 -17.02
CA TRP A 1043 -5.15 3.39 -15.88
C TRP A 1043 -3.68 3.17 -16.26
N MET A 1044 -3.39 2.84 -17.53
CA MET A 1044 -2.02 2.51 -17.98
C MET A 1044 -1.19 3.71 -18.37
N CYS A 1045 -1.71 4.59 -19.23
CA CYS A 1045 -0.97 5.74 -19.75
C CYS A 1045 -1.34 7.07 -19.09
N MET A 1046 -2.35 7.09 -18.21
CA MET A 1046 -2.94 8.29 -17.60
C MET A 1046 -3.50 9.30 -18.63
N GLY A 1047 -3.63 8.89 -19.89
CA GLY A 1047 -4.21 9.69 -20.97
C GLY A 1047 -5.75 9.59 -21.03
N PRO A 1048 -6.41 10.51 -21.75
CA PRO A 1048 -7.86 10.54 -21.87
C PRO A 1048 -8.39 9.29 -22.58
N TRP A 1049 -9.49 8.73 -22.07
CA TRP A 1049 -10.07 7.52 -22.66
C TRP A 1049 -10.63 7.77 -24.08
N SER A 1050 -11.12 8.98 -24.36
CA SER A 1050 -11.68 9.38 -25.66
C SER A 1050 -10.72 9.26 -26.86
N GLU A 1051 -9.41 9.23 -26.62
CA GLU A 1051 -8.41 9.05 -27.69
C GLU A 1051 -8.11 7.56 -27.96
N HIS A 1052 -8.42 6.67 -27.01
CA HIS A 1052 -8.24 5.23 -27.16
C HIS A 1052 -9.23 4.68 -28.20
N GLY A 1053 -8.71 3.91 -29.16
CA GLY A 1053 -9.47 3.42 -30.31
C GLY A 1053 -9.32 4.26 -31.58
N THR A 1054 -8.71 5.45 -31.51
CA THR A 1054 -8.31 6.19 -32.73
C THR A 1054 -7.04 5.59 -33.34
N SER A 1055 -6.86 5.69 -34.67
CA SER A 1055 -5.65 5.17 -35.35
C SER A 1055 -4.36 5.94 -35.00
N TRP A 1056 -4.48 7.16 -34.47
CA TRP A 1056 -3.35 8.03 -34.15
C TRP A 1056 -2.78 7.79 -32.74
N TYR A 1057 -3.62 7.34 -31.80
CA TYR A 1057 -3.22 7.14 -30.40
C TYR A 1057 -2.89 5.67 -30.09
N ASN A 1058 -1.68 5.39 -29.62
CA ASN A 1058 -1.17 4.04 -29.38
C ASN A 1058 -0.64 3.86 -27.95
N CYS A 1059 -1.51 3.45 -27.03
CA CYS A 1059 -1.15 3.22 -25.61
C CYS A 1059 -0.14 2.08 -25.40
N ASN A 1060 -0.12 1.07 -26.28
CA ASN A 1060 0.70 -0.13 -26.15
C ASN A 1060 2.15 0.04 -26.66
N ARG A 1061 2.36 0.85 -27.71
CA ARG A 1061 3.65 1.07 -28.37
C ARG A 1061 4.62 1.85 -27.47
N PHE A 1062 5.90 1.49 -27.51
CA PHE A 1062 6.98 2.26 -26.87
C PHE A 1062 7.64 3.22 -27.89
N GLU A 1063 7.67 4.52 -27.57
CA GLU A 1063 8.36 5.53 -28.37
C GLU A 1063 9.84 5.63 -27.95
N GLU A 1064 10.71 5.15 -28.84
CA GLU A 1064 12.17 5.28 -28.68
C GLU A 1064 12.57 6.73 -28.99
N LYS A 1065 12.60 7.58 -27.96
CA LYS A 1065 13.09 8.96 -28.08
C LYS A 1065 14.53 8.98 -28.60
N SER A 1066 14.87 9.99 -29.39
CA SER A 1066 16.15 10.16 -30.09
C SER A 1066 17.40 10.34 -29.20
N GLY A 1067 17.30 10.07 -27.89
CA GLY A 1067 18.45 9.95 -26.98
C GLY A 1067 19.25 8.65 -27.13
N ALA A 1068 18.80 7.70 -27.96
CA ALA A 1068 19.50 6.44 -28.22
C ALA A 1068 20.93 6.61 -28.78
N ASP A 1069 21.20 7.72 -29.48
CA ASP A 1069 22.53 8.07 -30.01
C ASP A 1069 23.48 8.72 -28.98
N ALA A 1070 23.03 8.92 -27.73
CA ALA A 1070 23.89 9.41 -26.66
C ALA A 1070 25.03 8.42 -26.37
N ARG A 1071 26.27 8.91 -26.38
CA ARG A 1071 27.48 8.06 -26.27
C ARG A 1071 27.63 7.40 -24.89
N ASP A 1072 26.93 7.90 -23.87
CA ASP A 1072 27.11 7.52 -22.48
C ASP A 1072 26.42 6.22 -22.09
N ALA A 1073 27.14 5.37 -21.35
CA ALA A 1073 26.63 4.07 -20.88
C ALA A 1073 25.44 4.23 -19.91
N GLN A 1074 25.41 5.31 -19.13
CA GLN A 1074 24.35 5.61 -18.19
C GLN A 1074 23.02 5.97 -18.88
N ALA A 1075 23.07 6.67 -20.03
CA ALA A 1075 21.88 6.96 -20.84
C ALA A 1075 21.28 5.67 -21.42
N ARG A 1076 22.12 4.75 -21.92
CA ARG A 1076 21.67 3.42 -22.39
C ARG A 1076 21.05 2.58 -21.26
N SER A 1077 21.61 2.64 -20.06
CA SER A 1077 21.07 1.94 -18.88
C SER A 1077 19.69 2.49 -18.48
N ARG A 1078 19.52 3.82 -18.40
CA ARG A 1078 18.22 4.46 -18.11
C ARG A 1078 17.18 4.15 -19.18
N HIS A 1079 17.51 4.27 -20.47
CA HIS A 1079 16.59 3.93 -21.56
C HIS A 1079 16.18 2.44 -21.57
N SER A 1080 17.09 1.54 -21.19
CA SER A 1080 16.77 0.11 -21.01
C SER A 1080 15.80 -0.14 -19.84
N LEU A 1081 15.96 0.60 -18.74
CA LEU A 1081 15.06 0.55 -17.58
C LEU A 1081 13.68 1.14 -17.91
N GLU A 1082 13.62 2.31 -18.56
CA GLU A 1082 12.37 2.93 -19.03
C GLU A 1082 11.59 2.00 -19.97
N ARG A 1083 12.29 1.36 -20.93
CA ARG A 1083 11.69 0.34 -21.80
C ARG A 1083 11.17 -0.84 -20.96
N TYR A 1084 11.96 -1.38 -20.04
CA TYR A 1084 11.53 -2.50 -19.19
C TYR A 1084 10.27 -2.15 -18.40
N LEU A 1085 10.25 -1.00 -17.70
CA LEU A 1085 9.09 -0.54 -16.92
C LEU A 1085 7.84 -0.37 -17.80
N HIS A 1086 7.95 0.09 -19.04
CA HIS A 1086 6.80 0.19 -19.96
C HIS A 1086 6.13 -1.16 -20.23
N TYR A 1087 6.91 -2.20 -20.53
CA TYR A 1087 6.38 -3.54 -20.79
C TYR A 1087 6.01 -4.29 -19.50
N TYR A 1088 6.76 -4.10 -18.41
CA TYR A 1088 6.50 -4.72 -17.10
C TYR A 1088 5.18 -4.22 -16.48
N ASN A 1089 4.96 -2.90 -16.44
CA ASN A 1089 3.70 -2.36 -15.89
C ASN A 1089 2.48 -2.90 -16.65
N ARG A 1090 2.57 -3.12 -17.97
CA ARG A 1090 1.49 -3.72 -18.77
C ARG A 1090 1.31 -5.22 -18.51
N TYR A 1091 2.41 -5.98 -18.45
CA TYR A 1091 2.42 -7.39 -18.05
C TYR A 1091 1.74 -7.59 -16.67
N ALA A 1092 2.19 -6.86 -15.65
CA ALA A 1092 1.68 -6.94 -14.29
C ALA A 1092 0.22 -6.48 -14.18
N ASN A 1093 -0.16 -5.43 -14.90
CA ASN A 1093 -1.53 -4.95 -14.93
C ASN A 1093 -2.51 -5.98 -15.54
N HIS A 1094 -2.16 -6.65 -16.64
CA HIS A 1094 -3.02 -7.72 -17.20
C HIS A 1094 -3.12 -8.93 -16.27
N GLU A 1095 -2.07 -9.24 -15.51
CA GLU A 1095 -2.09 -10.26 -14.46
C GLU A 1095 -3.00 -9.89 -13.28
N GLN A 1096 -2.94 -8.65 -12.80
CA GLN A 1096 -3.83 -8.14 -11.75
C GLN A 1096 -5.28 -8.07 -12.23
N SER A 1097 -5.54 -7.54 -13.43
CA SER A 1097 -6.88 -7.53 -14.02
C SER A 1097 -7.48 -8.92 -14.17
N ALA A 1098 -6.69 -9.93 -14.58
CA ALA A 1098 -7.18 -11.31 -14.68
C ALA A 1098 -7.58 -11.91 -13.31
N LYS A 1099 -6.90 -11.54 -12.22
CA LYS A 1099 -7.31 -11.90 -10.85
C LYS A 1099 -8.62 -11.19 -10.47
N LEU A 1100 -8.70 -9.88 -10.70
CA LEU A 1100 -9.89 -9.07 -10.38
C LEU A 1100 -11.14 -9.53 -11.17
N ASP A 1101 -11.00 -9.89 -12.45
CA ASP A 1101 -12.09 -10.45 -13.25
C ASP A 1101 -12.57 -11.81 -12.73
N LYS A 1102 -11.64 -12.67 -12.26
CA LYS A 1102 -11.98 -13.96 -11.65
C LYS A 1102 -12.76 -13.77 -10.35
N ASP A 1103 -12.35 -12.81 -9.51
CA ASP A 1103 -13.06 -12.48 -8.27
C ASP A 1103 -14.41 -11.80 -8.52
N LEU A 1104 -14.50 -10.96 -9.55
CA LEU A 1104 -15.75 -10.35 -10.01
C LEU A 1104 -16.72 -11.43 -10.52
N TRP A 1105 -16.23 -12.41 -11.28
CA TRP A 1105 -17.00 -13.59 -11.69
C TRP A 1105 -17.54 -14.36 -10.47
N LEU A 1106 -16.68 -14.76 -9.51
CA LEU A 1106 -17.11 -15.52 -8.31
C LEU A 1106 -18.15 -14.76 -7.46
N LYS A 1107 -18.07 -13.42 -7.41
CA LYS A 1107 -19.06 -12.56 -6.76
C LYS A 1107 -20.36 -12.46 -7.58
N THR A 1108 -20.27 -12.50 -8.91
CA THR A 1108 -21.41 -12.40 -9.83
C THR A 1108 -22.17 -13.72 -9.90
N GLU A 1109 -21.48 -14.86 -9.98
CA GLU A 1109 -22.03 -16.22 -9.92
C GLU A 1109 -22.92 -16.41 -8.68
N LYS A 1110 -22.40 -16.12 -7.48
CA LYS A 1110 -23.17 -16.19 -6.22
C LYS A 1110 -24.42 -15.29 -6.23
N LYS A 1111 -24.32 -14.08 -6.77
CA LYS A 1111 -25.47 -13.18 -6.94
C LYS A 1111 -26.45 -13.72 -7.98
N MET A 1112 -25.97 -14.36 -9.03
CA MET A 1112 -26.79 -14.92 -10.10
C MET A 1112 -27.52 -16.19 -9.66
N THR A 1113 -26.91 -17.06 -8.84
CA THR A 1113 -27.61 -18.16 -8.16
C THR A 1113 -28.71 -17.65 -7.22
N SER A 1114 -28.47 -16.54 -6.52
CA SER A 1114 -29.51 -15.89 -5.70
C SER A 1114 -30.63 -15.29 -6.56
N LEU A 1115 -30.30 -14.72 -7.72
CA LEU A 1115 -31.28 -14.19 -8.67
C LEU A 1115 -32.06 -15.28 -9.42
N GLN A 1116 -31.47 -16.45 -9.73
CA GLN A 1116 -32.19 -17.62 -10.27
C GLN A 1116 -33.36 -18.07 -9.38
N SER A 1117 -33.29 -17.82 -8.07
CA SER A 1117 -34.39 -18.12 -7.15
C SER A 1117 -35.51 -17.06 -7.12
N GLN A 1118 -35.27 -15.88 -7.71
CA GLN A 1118 -36.16 -14.71 -7.66
C GLN A 1118 -36.65 -14.24 -9.04
N SER A 1119 -35.90 -14.54 -10.12
CA SER A 1119 -36.22 -14.19 -11.49
C SER A 1119 -36.30 -15.45 -12.36
N ASN A 1120 -37.20 -15.43 -13.33
CA ASN A 1120 -37.56 -16.60 -14.14
C ASN A 1120 -36.56 -16.87 -15.29
N MET A 1121 -35.25 -16.77 -15.01
CA MET A 1121 -34.16 -17.03 -15.95
C MET A 1121 -33.74 -18.50 -15.88
N SER A 1122 -33.55 -19.14 -17.04
CA SER A 1122 -33.16 -20.55 -17.07
C SER A 1122 -31.67 -20.77 -16.84
N TRP A 1123 -31.28 -21.96 -16.38
CA TRP A 1123 -29.88 -22.34 -16.14
C TRP A 1123 -28.98 -22.16 -17.40
N ILE A 1124 -29.55 -22.39 -18.58
CA ILE A 1124 -28.91 -22.18 -19.90
C ILE A 1124 -28.51 -20.72 -20.11
N GLU A 1125 -29.23 -19.78 -19.50
CA GLU A 1125 -28.97 -18.33 -19.61
C GLU A 1125 -27.88 -17.83 -18.66
N VAL A 1126 -27.28 -18.70 -17.85
CA VAL A 1126 -26.09 -18.38 -17.05
C VAL A 1126 -24.81 -18.84 -17.73
N GLN A 1127 -24.88 -19.90 -18.54
CA GLN A 1127 -23.73 -20.50 -19.21
C GLN A 1127 -23.03 -19.55 -20.21
N PHE A 1128 -23.76 -18.59 -20.80
CA PHE A 1128 -23.14 -17.61 -21.70
C PHE A 1128 -22.19 -16.65 -20.97
N LEU A 1129 -22.45 -16.34 -19.70
CA LEU A 1129 -21.59 -15.47 -18.88
C LEU A 1129 -20.34 -16.22 -18.40
N ASP A 1130 -20.46 -17.52 -18.08
CA ASP A 1130 -19.30 -18.38 -17.81
C ASP A 1130 -18.38 -18.46 -19.04
N ASN A 1131 -18.94 -18.70 -20.23
CA ASN A 1131 -18.19 -18.69 -21.49
C ASN A 1131 -17.52 -17.33 -21.76
N ALA A 1132 -18.21 -16.21 -21.52
CA ALA A 1132 -17.67 -14.87 -21.68
C ALA A 1132 -16.57 -14.54 -20.64
N SER A 1133 -16.73 -14.96 -19.39
CA SER A 1133 -15.72 -14.84 -18.32
C SER A 1133 -14.46 -15.66 -18.66
N LYS A 1134 -14.63 -16.91 -19.08
CA LYS A 1134 -13.53 -17.77 -19.57
C LYS A 1134 -12.83 -17.17 -20.78
N ALA A 1135 -13.56 -16.59 -21.74
CA ALA A 1135 -12.99 -15.89 -22.88
C ALA A 1135 -12.18 -14.67 -22.45
N LEU A 1136 -12.70 -13.84 -21.55
CA LEU A 1136 -12.02 -12.66 -21.00
C LEU A 1136 -10.71 -13.03 -20.30
N GLN A 1137 -10.73 -14.02 -19.39
CA GLN A 1137 -9.54 -14.53 -18.70
C GLN A 1137 -8.49 -15.07 -19.68
N ASN A 1138 -8.91 -15.87 -20.68
CA ASN A 1138 -8.03 -16.38 -21.72
C ASN A 1138 -7.40 -15.27 -22.59
N CYS A 1139 -8.15 -14.21 -22.90
CA CYS A 1139 -7.65 -13.07 -23.65
C CYS A 1139 -6.67 -12.22 -22.82
N ARG A 1140 -6.97 -11.95 -21.53
CA ARG A 1140 -6.03 -11.25 -20.62
C ARG A 1140 -4.74 -12.03 -20.40
N GLN A 1141 -4.81 -13.35 -20.22
CA GLN A 1141 -3.62 -14.22 -20.16
C GLN A 1141 -2.81 -14.13 -21.45
N THR A 1142 -3.46 -14.09 -22.62
CA THR A 1142 -2.76 -13.92 -23.91
C THR A 1142 -2.08 -12.55 -23.99
N LEU A 1143 -2.78 -11.46 -23.66
CA LEU A 1143 -2.25 -10.08 -23.66
C LEU A 1143 -1.07 -9.89 -22.69
N LYS A 1144 -1.12 -10.49 -21.50
CA LYS A 1144 0.01 -10.54 -20.57
C LYS A 1144 1.29 -11.02 -21.27
N TRP A 1145 1.21 -12.10 -22.04
CA TRP A 1145 2.37 -12.67 -22.74
C TRP A 1145 2.70 -12.01 -24.08
N THR A 1146 1.79 -11.28 -24.73
CA THR A 1146 2.16 -10.43 -25.87
C THR A 1146 3.09 -9.30 -25.46
N TYR A 1147 2.94 -8.73 -24.26
CA TYR A 1147 3.86 -7.71 -23.75
C TYR A 1147 5.27 -8.25 -23.45
N ALA A 1148 5.38 -9.44 -22.85
CA ALA A 1148 6.67 -10.12 -22.65
C ALA A 1148 7.34 -10.49 -24.00
N PHE A 1149 6.56 -10.87 -25.01
CA PHE A 1149 7.05 -11.11 -26.38
C PHE A 1149 7.54 -9.82 -27.06
N ALA A 1150 6.75 -8.74 -26.99
CA ALA A 1150 7.04 -7.45 -27.61
C ALA A 1150 8.30 -6.79 -27.06
N PHE A 1151 8.58 -6.92 -25.75
CA PHE A 1151 9.80 -6.37 -25.14
C PHE A 1151 11.09 -6.82 -25.85
N TYR A 1152 11.18 -8.11 -26.16
CA TYR A 1152 12.33 -8.73 -26.83
C TYR A 1152 12.32 -8.61 -28.36
N LEU A 1153 11.27 -8.05 -28.96
CA LEU A 1153 11.09 -7.96 -30.40
C LEU A 1153 11.97 -6.84 -31.01
N ALA A 1154 12.62 -7.13 -32.13
CA ALA A 1154 13.43 -6.14 -32.86
C ALA A 1154 12.56 -5.38 -33.87
N ARG A 1155 12.46 -4.06 -33.73
CA ARG A 1155 11.52 -3.20 -34.48
C ARG A 1155 11.63 -3.37 -36.00
N ASN A 1156 10.52 -3.73 -36.66
CA ASN A 1156 10.40 -3.93 -38.10
C ASN A 1156 8.92 -3.94 -38.52
N ASN A 1157 8.58 -3.97 -39.81
CA ASN A 1157 7.18 -3.92 -40.27
C ASN A 1157 6.26 -4.99 -39.65
N MET A 1158 6.78 -6.18 -39.32
CA MET A 1158 6.01 -7.23 -38.64
C MET A 1158 5.75 -6.91 -37.17
N THR A 1159 6.63 -6.16 -36.51
CA THR A 1159 6.36 -5.68 -35.14
C THR A 1159 5.25 -4.64 -35.12
N GLU A 1160 5.10 -3.85 -36.18
CA GLU A 1160 4.00 -2.90 -36.29
C GLU A 1160 2.66 -3.61 -36.46
N ILE A 1161 2.58 -4.59 -37.36
CA ILE A 1161 1.39 -5.45 -37.54
C ILE A 1161 1.03 -6.19 -36.24
N PHE A 1162 2.04 -6.65 -35.49
CA PHE A 1162 1.84 -7.27 -34.17
C PHE A 1162 1.28 -6.28 -33.13
N GLU A 1163 1.83 -5.07 -33.05
CA GLU A 1163 1.36 -4.02 -32.14
C GLU A 1163 -0.08 -3.56 -32.48
N ASP A 1164 -0.45 -3.49 -33.75
CA ASP A 1164 -1.82 -3.18 -34.19
C ASP A 1164 -2.79 -4.31 -33.81
N ASN A 1165 -2.44 -5.57 -34.09
CA ASN A 1165 -3.22 -6.74 -33.67
C ASN A 1165 -3.37 -6.83 -32.14
N GLN A 1166 -2.32 -6.45 -31.39
CA GLN A 1166 -2.35 -6.39 -29.93
C GLN A 1166 -3.31 -5.30 -29.43
N LYS A 1167 -3.24 -4.09 -30.00
CA LYS A 1167 -4.14 -2.97 -29.68
C LYS A 1167 -5.61 -3.32 -29.92
N ASP A 1168 -5.89 -3.97 -31.06
CA ASP A 1168 -7.24 -4.43 -31.41
C ASP A 1168 -7.80 -5.47 -30.40
N LEU A 1169 -6.96 -6.39 -29.92
CA LEU A 1169 -7.34 -7.36 -28.89
C LEU A 1169 -7.51 -6.69 -27.52
N GLU A 1170 -6.63 -5.76 -27.14
CA GLU A 1170 -6.72 -5.03 -25.87
C GLU A 1170 -8.01 -4.22 -25.79
N MET A 1171 -8.32 -3.45 -26.84
CA MET A 1171 -9.57 -2.69 -26.91
C MET A 1171 -10.81 -3.60 -26.87
N ALA A 1172 -10.77 -4.76 -27.53
CA ALA A 1172 -11.85 -5.76 -27.43
C ALA A 1172 -12.05 -6.26 -25.99
N VAL A 1173 -10.94 -6.59 -25.31
CA VAL A 1173 -10.92 -7.09 -23.92
C VAL A 1173 -11.44 -6.06 -22.93
N GLU A 1174 -10.99 -4.80 -22.99
CA GLU A 1174 -11.49 -3.76 -22.06
C GLU A 1174 -12.97 -3.45 -22.32
N ASN A 1175 -13.41 -3.43 -23.59
CA ASN A 1175 -14.82 -3.27 -23.95
C ASN A 1175 -15.72 -4.40 -23.43
N LEU A 1176 -15.21 -5.63 -23.33
CA LEU A 1176 -15.92 -6.77 -22.71
C LEU A 1176 -15.89 -6.67 -21.18
N SER A 1177 -14.73 -6.34 -20.59
CA SER A 1177 -14.54 -6.14 -19.15
C SER A 1177 -15.51 -5.10 -18.59
N GLN A 1178 -15.68 -3.97 -19.28
CA GLN A 1178 -16.60 -2.90 -18.89
C GLN A 1178 -18.07 -3.37 -18.81
N MET A 1179 -18.47 -4.40 -19.58
CA MET A 1179 -19.83 -4.94 -19.51
C MET A 1179 -20.06 -5.75 -18.23
N PHE A 1180 -19.03 -6.44 -17.72
CA PHE A 1180 -19.11 -7.19 -16.47
C PHE A 1180 -19.13 -6.31 -15.21
N GLU A 1181 -18.65 -5.06 -15.31
CA GLU A 1181 -18.66 -4.08 -14.22
C GLU A 1181 -20.01 -3.34 -14.08
N LYS A 1182 -20.95 -3.52 -15.02
CA LYS A 1182 -22.33 -2.98 -14.94
C LYS A 1182 -23.20 -3.73 -13.92
N PRO A 1183 -24.22 -3.08 -13.33
CA PRO A 1183 -25.11 -3.73 -12.36
C PRO A 1183 -25.87 -4.92 -12.97
N VAL A 1184 -26.00 -5.99 -12.17
CA VAL A 1184 -26.52 -7.31 -12.62
C VAL A 1184 -27.94 -7.23 -13.20
N GLN A 1185 -28.74 -6.25 -12.75
CA GLN A 1185 -30.10 -6.00 -13.23
C GLN A 1185 -30.15 -5.59 -14.72
N GLU A 1186 -29.09 -4.99 -15.26
CA GLU A 1186 -29.02 -4.55 -16.66
C GLU A 1186 -28.49 -5.64 -17.60
N LEU A 1187 -27.80 -6.67 -17.07
CA LEU A 1187 -27.16 -7.73 -17.87
C LEU A 1187 -28.15 -8.54 -18.72
N GLY A 1188 -29.41 -8.66 -18.28
CA GLY A 1188 -30.45 -9.38 -19.03
C GLY A 1188 -30.74 -8.77 -20.41
N HIS A 1189 -30.69 -7.45 -20.53
CA HIS A 1189 -30.87 -6.74 -21.80
C HIS A 1189 -29.59 -6.71 -22.66
N LEU A 1190 -28.42 -6.92 -22.05
CA LEU A 1190 -27.11 -6.86 -22.70
C LEU A 1190 -26.61 -8.21 -23.24
N LYS A 1191 -27.37 -9.30 -23.07
CA LYS A 1191 -27.01 -10.68 -23.45
C LYS A 1191 -26.44 -10.82 -24.88
N VAL A 1192 -27.08 -10.19 -25.86
CA VAL A 1192 -26.64 -10.24 -27.27
C VAL A 1192 -25.31 -9.51 -27.44
N GLU A 1193 -25.19 -8.30 -26.92
CA GLU A 1193 -23.97 -7.50 -27.01
C GLU A 1193 -22.77 -8.18 -26.29
N ILE A 1194 -23.00 -8.85 -25.15
CA ILE A 1194 -21.97 -9.64 -24.46
C ILE A 1194 -21.50 -10.82 -25.32
N LEU A 1195 -22.42 -11.54 -25.97
CA LEU A 1195 -22.11 -12.66 -26.87
C LEU A 1195 -21.31 -12.18 -28.10
N ASP A 1196 -21.71 -11.07 -28.71
CA ASP A 1196 -21.03 -10.49 -29.87
C ASP A 1196 -19.61 -10.04 -29.50
N LYS A 1197 -19.42 -9.32 -28.38
CA LYS A 1197 -18.08 -8.92 -27.90
C LYS A 1197 -17.22 -10.10 -27.48
N THR A 1198 -17.81 -11.13 -26.88
CA THR A 1198 -17.11 -12.38 -26.54
C THR A 1198 -16.59 -13.08 -27.81
N THR A 1199 -17.42 -13.17 -28.84
CA THR A 1199 -17.06 -13.74 -30.14
C THR A 1199 -15.98 -12.91 -30.83
N TYR A 1200 -16.08 -11.58 -30.76
CA TYR A 1200 -15.08 -10.65 -31.30
C TYR A 1200 -13.73 -10.77 -30.58
N CYS A 1201 -13.70 -10.84 -29.23
CA CYS A 1201 -12.49 -11.06 -28.44
C CYS A 1201 -11.79 -12.37 -28.83
N ASN A 1202 -12.54 -13.47 -28.89
CA ASN A 1202 -12.01 -14.77 -29.30
C ASN A 1202 -11.45 -14.71 -30.74
N ARG A 1203 -12.17 -14.11 -31.69
CA ARG A 1203 -11.69 -13.95 -33.07
C ARG A 1203 -10.40 -13.12 -33.15
N ARG A 1204 -10.30 -12.02 -32.41
CA ARG A 1204 -9.07 -11.19 -32.36
C ARG A 1204 -7.90 -11.94 -31.73
N ARG A 1205 -8.14 -12.70 -30.65
CA ARG A 1205 -7.15 -13.58 -30.02
C ARG A 1205 -6.64 -14.63 -30.99
N GLU A 1206 -7.54 -15.28 -31.74
CA GLU A 1206 -7.18 -16.31 -32.72
C GLU A 1206 -6.36 -15.77 -33.89
N ILE A 1207 -6.69 -14.57 -34.39
CA ILE A 1207 -5.90 -13.89 -35.43
C ILE A 1207 -4.47 -13.64 -34.93
N LEU A 1208 -4.33 -13.02 -33.74
CA LEU A 1208 -3.02 -12.71 -33.14
C LEU A 1208 -2.19 -13.98 -32.91
N LEU A 1209 -2.80 -15.04 -32.36
CA LEU A 1209 -2.11 -16.31 -32.12
C LEU A 1209 -1.72 -17.03 -33.40
N SER A 1210 -2.57 -17.01 -34.43
CA SER A 1210 -2.31 -17.69 -35.71
C SER A 1210 -1.20 -17.01 -36.50
N ASP A 1211 -1.25 -15.68 -36.63
CA ASP A 1211 -0.18 -14.90 -37.28
C ASP A 1211 1.16 -15.11 -36.55
N THR A 1212 1.17 -14.98 -35.22
CA THR A 1212 2.42 -15.14 -34.46
C THR A 1212 2.99 -16.56 -34.59
N ALA A 1213 2.15 -17.59 -34.53
CA ALA A 1213 2.57 -18.99 -34.66
C ALA A 1213 3.02 -19.36 -36.08
N GLU A 1214 2.37 -18.84 -37.11
CA GLU A 1214 2.84 -19.01 -38.49
C GLU A 1214 4.21 -18.36 -38.71
N ASN A 1215 4.39 -17.14 -38.23
CA ASN A 1215 5.63 -16.39 -38.40
C ASN A 1215 6.78 -16.96 -37.53
N LEU A 1216 6.46 -17.60 -36.39
CA LEU A 1216 7.41 -18.42 -35.60
C LEU A 1216 7.78 -19.71 -36.34
N LYS A 1217 6.82 -20.44 -36.93
CA LYS A 1217 7.10 -21.64 -37.76
C LYS A 1217 7.96 -21.34 -38.99
N LYS A 1218 7.89 -20.12 -39.52
CA LYS A 1218 8.65 -19.62 -40.68
C LYS A 1218 9.98 -18.93 -40.31
N ASP A 1219 10.36 -18.88 -39.03
CA ASP A 1219 11.53 -18.13 -38.49
C ASP A 1219 11.60 -16.65 -38.95
N GLN A 1220 10.46 -15.97 -39.10
CA GLN A 1220 10.41 -14.58 -39.61
C GLN A 1220 10.61 -13.51 -38.53
N TRP A 1221 10.44 -13.87 -37.26
CA TRP A 1221 10.64 -12.95 -36.13
C TRP A 1221 12.12 -12.68 -35.87
N LYS A 1222 12.44 -11.42 -35.61
CA LYS A 1222 13.77 -10.97 -35.14
C LYS A 1222 13.66 -10.53 -33.70
N PHE A 1223 14.59 -10.99 -32.87
CA PHE A 1223 14.64 -10.70 -31.44
C PHE A 1223 15.95 -10.01 -31.07
N ASN A 1224 15.89 -9.18 -30.02
CA ASN A 1224 17.05 -8.46 -29.45
C ASN A 1224 17.93 -9.37 -28.56
N VAL A 1225 17.54 -10.64 -28.41
CA VAL A 1225 18.22 -11.67 -27.62
C VAL A 1225 18.24 -12.98 -28.38
N GLU A 1226 19.28 -13.79 -28.18
CA GLU A 1226 19.36 -15.15 -28.72
C GLU A 1226 18.28 -16.05 -28.08
N ILE A 1227 17.68 -16.96 -28.86
CA ILE A 1227 16.59 -17.87 -28.46
C ILE A 1227 17.02 -19.32 -28.65
#